data_AF-A0A3P1B7A7-F1
#
_entry.id   AF-A0A3P1B7A7-F1
#
_cell.length_a   1.000
_cell.length_b   1.000
_cell.length_c   1.000
_cell.angle_alpha   90.00
_cell.angle_beta   90.00
_cell.angle_gamma   90.00
#
_symmetry.space_group_name_H-M   'P 1'
#
loop_
_entity.id
_entity.type
_entity.pdbx_description
1 polymer ?
#
loop_
_entity_poly.entity_id
_entity_poly.type
_entity_poly.pdbx_seq_one_letter_code
_entity_poly.pdbx_strand_id
1 'polypeptide(L)'
;MILERENILTLIGSRRYHSAILTTFSFDFYFFEMKAMKWLRSCGVRNINVFIDGHYYSELMQQATGEEMQLSAGYSLYPVFQKSVFHPKIWMLFGEKEGLLIVGSGNLTNSGNGNNDEIWGAFHFDIRSTENASIFSSAWDYLSTLSSSVKGQMNEKTTKWILEHSKWLNELPKTKPFQFFETSQKEKVAFLFNTETTSIWNELSKHLSSEKVVEITTISPYYDKKGKVLQELNSLFPSAVVYVILDESGLIPSSMQVSKAFTFYDWCDAGVSKVQYVKSGNSKSKLHGKIIHFKTKNGKEFCLFGSANITPAGLGLLGKNSNAEVSLLIQSEKGGLLNQLGIKLKTSNSKSLDEFAITTNKSVYETIIENNQFKLQLLSAELIYDEFILHSNGTYTDEFKVVFFDKQNRFLHTQTFSNYEKELKIKVNLELGSFKYVQLTNVNDWIISNKLLISDYFLLVKTHPNPKTEEIEKIYSEIQNGELSKVLDLLHYAIFDETENETGASFLDSRRNLVTKLNDDKELEKLYDLSSYKPIENSGFEKNLLLSSLSLRVLDVLKFINLNGISTNKQADISIDEQEENLGNINGNEEGEVATVRNLSFAVLKTEKRKLMSYFDNLYNYQQEILYGNNRPKTYRPTLTDLTKYLIALELITEYGGKFAKYDEQDTQHFFSYLPFVDNYDNNNIKGCCLNLIGDFLMLARSGFKAYEFDYTKKKIEELKKEALISTIVCLVNNRWKDDELHYFFTMVLNALHYLGCKNADDFIANFEELKTKINGRISELKNRTKGFEKNLEIFYGKLCPSFIKVIKQIEDKTFYTSAVQGQIIYKSPWGYSYVQSVTKTNDFSLIRPGFMWDDNKEDYIKHSPDEIYLPLKLTSFICTDL
;
A
#
# COMPACT_ATOMS: atom_id res chain seq x y z
N MET A 1 41.77 9.35 -8.99
CA MET A 1 40.47 9.48 -8.32
C MET A 1 39.76 8.16 -8.47
N ILE A 2 39.38 7.55 -7.35
CA ILE A 2 38.56 6.35 -7.31
C ILE A 2 37.13 6.85 -7.53
N LEU A 3 36.43 6.33 -8.54
CA LEU A 3 35.01 6.65 -8.75
C LEU A 3 34.22 5.92 -7.66
N GLU A 4 33.51 6.66 -6.81
CA GLU A 4 32.59 6.10 -5.82
C GLU A 4 31.28 5.75 -6.52
N ARG A 5 30.77 4.52 -6.34
CA ARG A 5 29.47 4.12 -6.88
C ARG A 5 28.40 4.63 -5.94
N GLU A 6 27.49 5.44 -6.46
CA GLU A 6 26.35 5.92 -5.70
C GLU A 6 25.12 5.03 -5.96
N ASN A 7 24.41 4.69 -4.89
CA ASN A 7 23.11 4.05 -4.99
C ASN A 7 22.05 5.14 -5.19
N ILE A 8 21.34 5.13 -6.32
CA ILE A 8 20.35 6.17 -6.66
C ILE A 8 19.23 6.30 -5.62
N LEU A 9 18.93 5.24 -4.84
CA LEU A 9 17.96 5.30 -3.76
C LEU A 9 18.39 6.30 -2.67
N THR A 10 19.69 6.47 -2.43
CA THR A 10 20.23 7.41 -1.44
C THR A 10 20.05 8.87 -1.82
N LEU A 11 19.79 9.16 -3.11
CA LEU A 11 19.44 10.50 -3.59
C LEU A 11 18.03 10.93 -3.14
N ILE A 12 17.19 9.98 -2.71
CA ILE A 12 15.81 10.22 -2.31
C ILE A 12 15.80 10.73 -0.87
N GLY A 13 15.68 12.05 -0.70
CA GLY A 13 15.59 12.66 0.62
C GLY A 13 14.34 12.22 1.40
N SER A 14 14.51 12.04 2.72
CA SER A 14 13.42 11.63 3.60
C SER A 14 12.32 12.68 3.68
N ARG A 15 11.07 12.26 3.44
CA ARG A 15 9.82 13.06 3.50
C ARG A 15 9.78 14.28 2.59
N ARG A 16 10.56 14.25 1.52
CA ARG A 16 10.56 15.32 0.50
C ARG A 16 9.51 15.09 -0.58
N TYR A 17 9.11 13.83 -0.80
CA TYR A 17 8.24 13.43 -1.90
C TYR A 17 7.09 12.54 -1.42
N HIS A 18 5.90 12.73 -1.97
CA HIS A 18 4.69 11.96 -1.67
C HIS A 18 4.29 11.00 -2.80
N SER A 19 4.68 11.30 -4.04
CA SER A 19 4.36 10.51 -5.25
C SER A 19 5.61 10.21 -6.07
N ALA A 20 5.55 9.13 -6.86
CA ALA A 20 6.55 8.80 -7.87
C ALA A 20 5.89 8.22 -9.13
N ILE A 21 6.44 8.60 -10.29
CA ILE A 21 6.24 7.93 -11.58
C ILE A 21 7.56 7.31 -12.01
N LEU A 22 7.55 6.00 -12.19
CA LEU A 22 8.71 5.20 -12.57
C LEU A 22 8.44 4.55 -13.92
N THR A 23 9.44 4.47 -14.79
CA THR A 23 9.37 3.71 -16.05
C THR A 23 10.47 2.66 -16.09
N THR A 24 10.16 1.50 -16.66
CA THR A 24 11.13 0.42 -16.81
C THR A 24 10.79 -0.46 -18.01
N PHE A 25 11.78 -1.19 -18.51
CA PHE A 25 11.55 -2.26 -19.49
C PHE A 25 11.23 -3.58 -18.78
N SER A 26 12.17 -4.05 -17.95
CA SER A 26 12.02 -5.27 -17.15
C SER A 26 11.74 -4.93 -15.68
N PHE A 27 11.14 -5.87 -14.96
CA PHE A 27 10.70 -5.66 -13.59
C PHE A 27 10.85 -6.94 -12.78
N ASP A 28 11.33 -6.80 -11.55
CA ASP A 28 11.46 -7.87 -10.57
C ASP A 28 10.58 -7.52 -9.37
N PHE A 29 9.50 -8.30 -9.17
CA PHE A 29 8.55 -8.07 -8.08
C PHE A 29 9.22 -8.12 -6.71
N TYR A 30 10.07 -9.12 -6.48
CA TYR A 30 10.71 -9.32 -5.18
C TYR A 30 11.65 -8.16 -4.86
N PHE A 31 12.56 -7.83 -5.79
CA PHE A 31 13.46 -6.69 -5.63
C PHE A 31 12.68 -5.38 -5.43
N PHE A 32 11.67 -5.13 -6.26
CA PHE A 32 10.91 -3.89 -6.18
C PHE A 32 10.18 -3.76 -4.84
N GLU A 33 9.44 -4.80 -4.43
CA GLU A 33 8.65 -4.75 -3.20
C GLU A 33 9.51 -4.71 -1.95
N MET A 34 10.57 -5.53 -1.89
CA MET A 34 11.39 -5.68 -0.69
C MET A 34 12.43 -4.58 -0.52
N LYS A 35 12.92 -3.99 -1.62
CA LYS A 35 14.00 -2.99 -1.60
C LYS A 35 13.54 -1.62 -2.06
N ALA A 36 13.17 -1.46 -3.34
CA ALA A 36 12.89 -0.14 -3.91
C ALA A 36 11.65 0.53 -3.29
N MET A 37 10.53 -0.18 -3.20
CA MET A 37 9.28 0.30 -2.64
C MET A 37 9.38 0.52 -1.13
N LYS A 38 10.03 -0.40 -0.41
CA LYS A 38 10.29 -0.24 1.03
C LYS A 38 11.11 1.03 1.30
N TRP A 39 12.14 1.29 0.49
CA TRP A 39 12.93 2.52 0.57
C TRP A 39 12.10 3.76 0.26
N LEU A 40 11.39 3.78 -0.87
CA LEU A 40 10.49 4.88 -1.25
C LEU A 40 9.50 5.22 -0.12
N ARG A 41 8.88 4.21 0.50
CA ARG A 41 7.96 4.38 1.63
C ARG A 41 8.65 4.89 2.89
N SER A 42 9.84 4.41 3.19
CA SER A 42 10.63 4.93 4.31
C SER A 42 10.95 6.43 4.13
N CYS A 43 11.07 6.88 2.87
CA CYS A 43 11.21 8.28 2.52
C CYS A 43 9.87 9.03 2.39
N GLY A 44 8.73 8.43 2.70
CA GLY A 44 7.41 9.06 2.68
C GLY A 44 6.64 8.95 1.36
N VAL A 45 7.21 8.34 0.32
CA VAL A 45 6.58 8.18 -1.00
C VAL A 45 5.55 7.06 -0.97
N ARG A 46 4.29 7.37 -1.32
CA ARG A 46 3.17 6.42 -1.23
C ARG A 46 2.51 6.16 -2.55
N ASN A 47 2.23 7.24 -3.28
CA ASN A 47 1.60 7.18 -4.58
C ASN A 47 2.66 6.76 -5.61
N ILE A 48 2.95 5.46 -5.65
CA ILE A 48 3.96 4.87 -6.53
C ILE A 48 3.26 4.29 -7.75
N ASN A 49 3.70 4.71 -8.93
CA ASN A 49 3.14 4.34 -10.22
C ASN A 49 4.27 3.89 -11.16
N VAL A 50 4.16 2.69 -11.72
CA VAL A 50 5.20 2.06 -12.53
C VAL A 50 4.64 1.75 -13.91
N PHE A 51 5.29 2.28 -14.95
CA PHE A 51 5.07 1.89 -16.34
C PHE A 51 6.10 0.83 -16.74
N ILE A 52 5.63 -0.28 -17.29
CA ILE A 52 6.45 -1.41 -17.75
C ILE A 52 6.16 -1.71 -19.23
N ASP A 53 7.13 -2.26 -19.95
CA ASP A 53 6.89 -2.79 -21.30
C ASP A 53 5.80 -3.88 -21.28
N GLY A 54 4.79 -3.73 -22.13
CA GLY A 54 3.64 -4.63 -22.15
C GLY A 54 3.97 -6.04 -22.65
N HIS A 55 4.94 -6.18 -23.57
CA HIS A 55 5.35 -7.49 -24.07
C HIS A 55 6.17 -8.24 -23.02
N TYR A 56 7.10 -7.57 -22.36
CA TYR A 56 7.87 -8.13 -21.25
C TYR A 56 6.97 -8.45 -20.05
N TYR A 57 6.04 -7.57 -19.71
CA TYR A 57 5.04 -7.83 -18.67
C TYR A 57 4.24 -9.10 -18.97
N SER A 58 3.87 -9.32 -20.24
CA SER A 58 3.14 -10.52 -20.66
C SER A 58 3.96 -11.80 -20.43
N GLU A 59 5.26 -11.77 -20.76
CA GLU A 59 6.19 -12.87 -20.47
C GLU A 59 6.31 -13.14 -18.96
N LEU A 60 6.46 -12.07 -18.17
CA LEU A 60 6.55 -12.14 -16.71
C LEU A 60 5.32 -12.81 -16.09
N MET A 61 4.12 -12.49 -16.60
CA MET A 61 2.86 -13.09 -16.13
C MET A 61 2.64 -14.54 -16.55
N GLN A 62 3.37 -15.06 -17.55
CA GLN A 62 3.37 -16.50 -17.84
C GLN A 62 4.09 -17.30 -16.75
N GLN A 63 5.06 -16.67 -16.09
CA GLN A 63 5.87 -17.25 -15.02
C GLN A 63 5.33 -16.89 -13.62
N ALA A 64 4.09 -16.41 -13.53
CA ALA A 64 3.50 -15.96 -12.28
C ALA A 64 3.51 -17.08 -11.23
N THR A 65 4.08 -16.76 -10.07
CA THR A 65 4.29 -17.67 -8.94
C THR A 65 3.25 -17.50 -7.84
N GLY A 66 2.52 -16.38 -7.87
CA GLY A 66 1.60 -16.00 -6.81
C GLY A 66 2.20 -15.03 -5.81
N GLU A 67 3.51 -14.79 -5.84
CA GLU A 67 4.20 -13.87 -4.93
C GLU A 67 4.18 -12.41 -5.40
N GLU A 68 3.57 -12.13 -6.56
CA GLU A 68 3.47 -10.77 -7.10
C GLU A 68 2.48 -9.92 -6.31
N MET A 69 2.84 -8.68 -5.97
CA MET A 69 2.00 -7.72 -5.23
C MET A 69 1.44 -8.30 -3.93
N GLN A 70 2.33 -8.79 -3.06
CA GLN A 70 1.97 -9.38 -1.76
C GLN A 70 1.88 -8.33 -0.65
N LEU A 71 2.59 -7.21 -0.76
CA LEU A 71 2.52 -6.14 0.24
C LEU A 71 1.20 -5.38 0.21
N SER A 72 0.59 -5.23 1.40
CA SER A 72 -0.80 -4.76 1.61
C SER A 72 -1.06 -3.27 1.36
N ALA A 73 -0.03 -2.45 1.16
CA ALA A 73 -0.22 -1.12 0.59
C ALA A 73 0.16 -1.25 -0.89
N GLY A 74 -0.78 -0.99 -1.80
CA GLY A 74 -0.58 -1.24 -3.23
C GLY A 74 0.43 -0.28 -3.87
N TYR A 75 0.90 -0.64 -5.06
CA TYR A 75 1.47 0.28 -6.05
C TYR A 75 0.75 0.02 -7.37
N SER A 76 0.82 0.96 -8.31
CA SER A 76 0.22 0.75 -9.63
C SER A 76 1.29 0.26 -10.61
N LEU A 77 1.01 -0.83 -11.32
CA LEU A 77 1.86 -1.37 -12.38
C LEU A 77 1.04 -1.43 -13.67
N TYR A 78 1.48 -0.70 -14.70
CA TYR A 78 0.71 -0.52 -15.92
C TYR A 78 1.53 -0.94 -17.16
N PRO A 79 1.06 -1.94 -17.94
CA PRO A 79 1.73 -2.37 -19.15
C PRO A 79 1.52 -1.37 -20.30
N VAL A 80 2.61 -0.96 -20.93
CA VAL A 80 2.62 -0.06 -22.09
C VAL A 80 2.96 -0.86 -23.33
N PHE A 81 1.99 -1.01 -24.22
CA PHE A 81 2.18 -1.71 -25.50
C PHE A 81 2.56 -0.71 -26.59
N GLN A 82 3.68 -0.96 -27.26
CA GLN A 82 4.20 -0.18 -28.38
C GLN A 82 4.37 -1.10 -29.61
N LYS A 83 4.58 -0.52 -30.79
CA LYS A 83 4.91 -1.32 -32.00
C LYS A 83 6.26 -2.04 -31.87
N SER A 84 7.13 -1.50 -31.01
CA SER A 84 8.43 -2.06 -30.64
C SER A 84 8.53 -2.05 -29.11
N VAL A 85 9.73 -1.92 -28.55
CA VAL A 85 9.94 -1.97 -27.10
C VAL A 85 9.66 -0.63 -26.43
N PHE A 86 8.98 -0.65 -25.28
CA PHE A 86 8.95 0.43 -24.30
C PHE A 86 10.15 0.31 -23.35
N HIS A 87 11.15 1.16 -23.54
CA HIS A 87 12.44 1.04 -22.84
C HIS A 87 12.89 2.26 -22.01
N PRO A 88 12.11 3.33 -21.76
CA PRO A 88 12.59 4.45 -20.95
C PRO A 88 12.84 4.02 -19.49
N LYS A 89 13.88 4.56 -18.85
CA LYS A 89 14.12 4.40 -17.41
C LYS A 89 14.21 5.76 -16.72
N ILE A 90 13.07 6.20 -16.23
CA ILE A 90 12.87 7.49 -15.55
C ILE A 90 12.34 7.21 -14.16
N TRP A 91 12.87 7.91 -13.17
CA TRP A 91 12.24 8.06 -11.85
C TRP A 91 11.95 9.55 -11.68
N MET A 92 10.68 9.91 -11.60
CA MET A 92 10.28 11.27 -11.28
C MET A 92 9.48 11.25 -9.98
N LEU A 93 10.01 11.90 -8.95
CA LEU A 93 9.41 11.99 -7.62
C LEU A 93 8.88 13.41 -7.39
N PHE A 94 7.74 13.50 -6.72
CA PHE A 94 6.96 14.73 -6.57
C PHE A 94 6.69 15.01 -5.10
N GLY A 95 7.05 16.20 -4.66
CA GLY A 95 6.75 16.76 -3.35
C GLY A 95 5.90 18.02 -3.46
N GLU A 96 5.54 18.60 -2.31
CA GLU A 96 4.71 19.80 -2.26
C GLU A 96 5.38 21.01 -2.93
N LYS A 97 6.70 21.13 -2.75
CA LYS A 97 7.50 22.32 -3.15
C LYS A 97 8.74 21.96 -3.97
N GLU A 98 8.91 20.69 -4.30
CA GLU A 98 10.14 20.18 -4.89
C GLU A 98 9.92 18.86 -5.63
N GLY A 99 10.91 18.46 -6.44
CA GLY A 99 10.90 17.20 -7.18
C GLY A 99 12.30 16.66 -7.42
N LEU A 100 12.38 15.36 -7.72
CA LEU A 100 13.61 14.68 -8.11
C LEU A 100 13.38 13.94 -9.43
N LEU A 101 14.22 14.21 -10.42
CA LEU A 101 14.22 13.55 -11.72
C LEU A 101 15.51 12.75 -11.86
N ILE A 102 15.40 11.45 -12.10
CA ILE A 102 16.52 10.55 -12.39
C ILE A 102 16.24 9.87 -13.72
N VAL A 103 17.21 9.92 -14.63
CA VAL A 103 17.12 9.29 -15.97
C VAL A 103 18.38 8.48 -16.20
N GLY A 104 18.26 7.24 -16.65
CA GLY A 104 19.45 6.40 -16.85
C GLY A 104 19.22 5.12 -17.62
N SER A 105 20.09 4.14 -17.39
CA SER A 105 20.15 2.88 -18.15
C SER A 105 19.62 1.65 -17.40
N GLY A 106 19.44 1.74 -16.08
CA GLY A 106 19.07 0.61 -15.21
C GLY A 106 17.56 0.36 -15.11
N ASN A 107 17.16 -0.90 -15.18
CA ASN A 107 15.77 -1.33 -14.96
C ASN A 107 15.45 -1.50 -13.47
N LEU A 108 14.17 -1.56 -13.11
CA LEU A 108 13.68 -1.88 -11.77
C LEU A 108 13.88 -3.37 -11.42
N THR A 109 15.14 -3.81 -11.38
CA THR A 109 15.60 -5.15 -11.05
C THR A 109 16.82 -5.08 -10.14
N ASN A 110 17.15 -6.19 -9.45
CA ASN A 110 18.35 -6.25 -8.61
C ASN A 110 19.63 -5.94 -9.41
N SER A 111 19.72 -6.44 -10.65
CA SER A 111 20.86 -6.15 -11.54
C SER A 111 20.93 -4.69 -11.95
N GLY A 112 19.81 -4.05 -12.30
CA GLY A 112 19.76 -2.68 -12.80
C GLY A 112 19.93 -1.58 -11.74
N ASN A 113 19.79 -1.91 -10.46
CA ASN A 113 19.93 -0.95 -9.34
C ASN A 113 21.01 -1.36 -8.31
N GLY A 114 21.70 -2.49 -8.53
CA GLY A 114 22.70 -3.02 -7.61
C GLY A 114 24.00 -3.45 -8.28
N ASN A 115 23.93 -4.37 -9.24
CA ASN A 115 25.12 -5.13 -9.68
C ASN A 115 25.75 -4.63 -11.00
N ASN A 116 24.94 -4.15 -11.95
CA ASN A 116 25.43 -3.72 -13.26
C ASN A 116 26.11 -2.35 -13.18
N ASP A 117 27.06 -2.11 -14.08
CA ASP A 117 27.64 -0.80 -14.31
C ASP A 117 26.68 0.03 -15.17
N GLU A 118 25.77 0.74 -14.50
CA GLU A 118 24.76 1.61 -15.11
C GLU A 118 25.18 3.09 -15.05
N ILE A 119 24.55 3.93 -15.88
CA ILE A 119 24.73 5.38 -15.85
C ILE A 119 23.39 6.08 -15.56
N TRP A 120 23.46 7.14 -14.74
CA TRP A 120 22.32 7.93 -14.29
C TRP A 120 22.64 9.42 -14.33
N GLY A 121 21.63 10.22 -14.66
CA GLY A 121 21.63 11.67 -14.48
C GLY A 121 20.50 12.05 -13.53
N ALA A 122 20.82 12.82 -12.49
CA ALA A 122 19.89 13.22 -11.46
C ALA A 122 19.78 14.75 -11.38
N PHE A 123 18.56 15.25 -11.31
CA PHE A 123 18.24 16.68 -11.21
C PHE A 123 17.26 16.88 -10.07
N HIS A 124 17.53 17.88 -9.25
CA HIS A 124 16.62 18.32 -8.18
C HIS A 124 15.98 19.64 -8.57
N PHE A 125 14.70 19.80 -8.26
CA PHE A 125 13.96 21.06 -8.41
C PHE A 125 13.41 21.47 -7.06
N ASP A 126 13.51 22.75 -6.72
CA ASP A 126 12.88 23.38 -5.56
C ASP A 126 12.28 24.72 -6.00
N ILE A 127 11.11 25.10 -5.49
CA ILE A 127 10.51 26.41 -5.81
C ILE A 127 11.43 27.60 -5.45
N ARG A 128 12.39 27.42 -4.52
CA ARG A 128 13.40 28.41 -4.14
C ARG A 128 14.62 28.39 -5.06
N SER A 129 14.84 27.30 -5.80
CA SER A 129 15.95 27.13 -6.75
C SER A 129 15.45 26.47 -8.03
N THR A 130 15.08 27.30 -9.00
CA THR A 130 14.39 26.89 -10.23
C THR A 130 15.35 26.62 -11.40
N GLU A 131 16.64 26.46 -11.14
CA GLU A 131 17.69 26.30 -12.17
C GLU A 131 17.41 25.09 -13.08
N ASN A 132 16.84 24.02 -12.53
CA ASN A 132 16.49 22.81 -13.28
C ASN A 132 15.02 22.77 -13.75
N ALA A 133 14.26 23.87 -13.63
CA ALA A 133 12.82 23.87 -13.96
C ALA A 133 12.52 23.45 -15.40
N SER A 134 13.36 23.85 -16.36
CA SER A 134 13.15 23.52 -17.78
C SER A 134 13.34 22.04 -18.09
N ILE A 135 14.35 21.39 -17.50
CA ILE A 135 14.54 19.94 -17.70
C ILE A 135 13.40 19.14 -17.03
N PHE A 136 12.89 19.62 -15.89
CA PHE A 136 11.70 19.08 -15.25
C PHE A 136 10.45 19.23 -16.12
N SER A 137 10.25 20.39 -16.76
CA SER A 137 9.16 20.60 -17.72
C SER A 137 9.21 19.58 -18.85
N SER A 138 10.36 19.40 -19.50
CA SER A 138 10.48 18.46 -20.62
C SER A 138 10.21 17.00 -20.20
N ALA A 139 10.69 16.59 -19.03
CA ALA A 139 10.43 15.25 -18.49
C ALA A 139 8.96 15.08 -18.07
N TRP A 140 8.36 16.11 -17.45
CA TRP A 140 6.96 16.11 -17.05
C TRP A 140 6.03 16.06 -18.26
N ASP A 141 6.33 16.78 -19.34
CA ASP A 141 5.53 16.76 -20.58
C ASP A 141 5.51 15.35 -21.20
N TYR A 142 6.66 14.66 -21.21
CA TYR A 142 6.76 13.27 -21.65
C TYR A 142 5.90 12.34 -20.79
N LEU A 143 6.05 12.40 -19.45
CA LEU A 143 5.30 11.54 -18.53
C LEU A 143 3.80 11.88 -18.48
N SER A 144 3.43 13.14 -18.64
CA SER A 144 2.03 13.59 -18.72
C SER A 144 1.36 13.06 -19.99
N THR A 145 2.07 13.08 -21.12
CA THR A 145 1.61 12.48 -22.37
C THR A 145 1.35 10.98 -22.18
N LEU A 146 2.31 10.27 -21.56
CA LEU A 146 2.14 8.85 -21.24
C LEU A 146 0.92 8.61 -20.32
N SER A 147 0.82 9.39 -19.25
CA SER A 147 -0.25 9.30 -18.23
C SER A 147 -1.64 9.61 -18.79
N SER A 148 -1.75 10.47 -19.80
CA SER A 148 -3.03 10.82 -20.44
C SER A 148 -3.72 9.63 -21.11
N SER A 149 -2.95 8.61 -21.51
CA SER A 149 -3.47 7.40 -22.18
C SER A 149 -3.85 6.27 -21.20
N VAL A 150 -3.48 6.42 -19.93
CA VAL A 150 -3.69 5.43 -18.87
C VAL A 150 -5.17 5.24 -18.57
N LYS A 151 -5.53 4.01 -18.18
CA LYS A 151 -6.88 3.62 -17.73
C LYS A 151 -6.87 3.17 -16.26
N GLY A 152 -8.06 3.09 -15.66
CA GLY A 152 -8.22 2.77 -14.24
C GLY A 152 -7.68 3.85 -13.30
N GLN A 153 -7.55 3.50 -12.02
CA GLN A 153 -7.13 4.35 -10.91
C GLN A 153 -5.74 4.96 -11.11
N MET A 154 -4.83 4.29 -11.84
CA MET A 154 -3.52 4.87 -12.14
C MET A 154 -3.62 6.18 -12.95
N ASN A 155 -4.68 6.36 -13.75
CA ASN A 155 -4.91 7.62 -14.45
C ASN A 155 -5.16 8.77 -13.46
N GLU A 156 -6.04 8.56 -12.46
CA GLU A 156 -6.32 9.58 -11.44
C GLU A 156 -5.06 9.87 -10.60
N LYS A 157 -4.34 8.81 -10.20
CA LYS A 157 -3.09 8.89 -9.44
C LYS A 157 -2.02 9.75 -10.11
N THR A 158 -1.91 9.67 -11.44
CA THR A 158 -0.84 10.32 -12.21
C THR A 158 -1.25 11.68 -12.78
N THR A 159 -2.52 11.86 -13.15
CA THR A 159 -3.00 13.10 -13.80
C THR A 159 -3.69 14.07 -12.85
N LYS A 160 -4.15 13.62 -11.68
CA LYS A 160 -4.90 14.45 -10.73
C LYS A 160 -4.20 14.55 -9.38
N TRP A 161 -3.98 13.44 -8.67
CA TRP A 161 -3.41 13.48 -7.31
C TRP A 161 -2.03 14.13 -7.27
N ILE A 162 -1.18 13.86 -8.26
CA ILE A 162 0.14 14.50 -8.35
C ILE A 162 -0.01 16.03 -8.54
N LEU A 163 -0.88 16.48 -9.45
CA LEU A 163 -1.08 17.91 -9.69
C LEU A 163 -1.73 18.65 -8.50
N GLU A 164 -2.66 17.99 -7.81
CA GLU A 164 -3.33 18.55 -6.63
C GLU A 164 -2.35 18.82 -5.48
N HIS A 165 -1.34 17.96 -5.33
CA HIS A 165 -0.36 18.01 -4.23
C HIS A 165 1.00 18.60 -4.62
N SER A 166 1.29 18.76 -5.91
CA SER A 166 2.51 19.37 -6.45
C SER A 166 2.19 20.52 -7.40
N LYS A 167 1.56 21.58 -6.87
CA LYS A 167 1.02 22.70 -7.66
C LYS A 167 2.06 23.41 -8.54
N TRP A 168 3.33 23.38 -8.13
CA TRP A 168 4.46 23.93 -8.89
C TRP A 168 4.61 23.32 -10.29
N LEU A 169 4.08 22.12 -10.54
CA LEU A 169 4.07 21.51 -11.88
C LEU A 169 3.32 22.38 -12.90
N ASN A 170 2.27 23.09 -12.48
CA ASN A 170 1.50 23.99 -13.34
C ASN A 170 2.24 25.32 -13.61
N GLU A 171 3.25 25.63 -12.82
CA GLU A 171 4.06 26.85 -12.88
C GLU A 171 5.38 26.62 -13.64
N LEU A 172 5.66 25.39 -14.08
CA LEU A 172 6.84 25.06 -14.86
C LEU A 172 6.89 25.87 -16.17
N PRO A 173 8.09 26.27 -16.62
CA PRO A 173 8.23 27.07 -17.83
C PRO A 173 7.83 26.26 -19.06
N LYS A 174 7.17 26.90 -20.03
CA LYS A 174 6.92 26.27 -21.33
C LYS A 174 8.24 26.08 -22.09
N THR A 175 8.57 24.84 -22.42
CA THR A 175 9.81 24.52 -23.14
C THR A 175 9.53 24.06 -24.57
N LYS A 176 10.49 24.28 -25.47
CA LYS A 176 10.47 23.62 -26.78
C LYS A 176 11.06 22.22 -26.61
N PRO A 177 10.43 21.17 -27.17
CA PRO A 177 10.97 19.81 -27.10
C PRO A 177 12.43 19.76 -27.59
N PHE A 178 13.24 18.92 -26.93
CA PHE A 178 14.62 18.62 -27.31
C PHE A 178 15.63 19.79 -27.22
N GLN A 179 15.24 20.95 -26.68
CA GLN A 179 16.12 22.10 -26.55
C GLN A 179 17.18 21.90 -25.42
N PHE A 180 18.35 22.54 -25.56
CA PHE A 180 19.31 22.68 -24.47
C PHE A 180 18.85 23.70 -23.42
N PHE A 181 18.96 23.31 -22.15
CA PHE A 181 18.71 24.14 -20.98
C PHE A 181 19.97 24.26 -20.15
N GLU A 182 20.22 25.43 -19.56
CA GLU A 182 21.27 25.59 -18.55
C GLU A 182 20.90 24.81 -17.29
N THR A 183 21.90 24.24 -16.63
CA THR A 183 21.74 23.54 -15.35
C THR A 183 22.44 24.31 -14.23
N SER A 184 22.11 23.96 -12.99
CA SER A 184 22.82 24.43 -11.78
C SER A 184 24.36 24.30 -11.85
N GLN A 185 24.88 23.35 -12.63
CA GLN A 185 26.32 23.08 -12.76
C GLN A 185 27.00 23.85 -13.91
N LYS A 186 26.29 24.78 -14.58
CA LYS A 186 26.77 25.54 -15.75
C LYS A 186 27.05 24.70 -16.99
N GLU A 187 26.60 23.45 -16.98
CA GLU A 187 26.51 22.60 -18.18
C GLU A 187 25.12 22.75 -18.78
N LYS A 188 25.00 22.45 -20.08
CA LYS A 188 23.70 22.42 -20.74
C LYS A 188 23.19 21.00 -20.87
N VAL A 189 21.90 20.79 -20.71
CA VAL A 189 21.25 19.49 -20.87
C VAL A 189 20.06 19.57 -21.83
N ALA A 190 19.89 18.56 -22.67
CA ALA A 190 18.67 18.36 -23.46
C ALA A 190 18.05 16.99 -23.15
N PHE A 191 16.72 16.94 -23.06
CA PHE A 191 15.94 15.70 -22.87
C PHE A 191 15.51 15.17 -24.24
N LEU A 192 16.05 14.03 -24.65
CA LEU A 192 15.82 13.42 -25.95
C LEU A 192 15.02 12.12 -25.83
N PHE A 193 14.08 11.90 -26.75
CA PHE A 193 13.29 10.68 -26.79
C PHE A 193 12.78 10.40 -28.20
N ASN A 194 12.46 9.14 -28.48
CA ASN A 194 11.90 8.73 -29.77
C ASN A 194 10.38 9.02 -29.83
N THR A 195 9.92 9.52 -30.97
CA THR A 195 8.50 9.75 -31.28
C THR A 195 8.19 9.21 -32.69
N GLU A 196 6.94 9.34 -33.14
CA GLU A 196 6.59 8.98 -34.52
C GLU A 196 7.16 9.95 -35.57
N THR A 197 7.47 11.20 -35.18
CA THR A 197 7.89 12.26 -36.12
C THR A 197 9.38 12.62 -36.04
N THR A 198 10.03 12.34 -34.91
CA THR A 198 11.47 12.54 -34.72
C THR A 198 12.07 11.48 -33.80
N SER A 199 13.40 11.38 -33.78
CA SER A 199 14.15 10.39 -33.00
C SER A 199 15.33 11.01 -32.26
N ILE A 200 15.87 10.28 -31.28
CA ILE A 200 17.10 10.64 -30.59
C ILE A 200 18.23 10.88 -31.59
N TRP A 201 18.34 10.04 -32.63
CA TRP A 201 19.32 10.21 -33.70
C TRP A 201 19.16 11.54 -34.45
N ASN A 202 17.93 11.90 -34.83
CA ASN A 202 17.65 13.13 -35.57
C ASN A 202 17.98 14.37 -34.74
N GLU A 203 17.56 14.39 -33.47
CA GLU A 203 17.83 15.53 -32.58
C GLU A 203 19.31 15.63 -32.21
N LEU A 204 20.00 14.51 -31.96
CA LEU A 204 21.46 14.48 -31.76
C LEU A 204 22.20 15.07 -32.96
N SER A 205 21.82 14.65 -34.17
CA SER A 205 22.43 15.14 -35.41
C SER A 205 22.21 16.64 -35.60
N LYS A 206 21.01 17.16 -35.26
CA LYS A 206 20.72 18.60 -35.30
C LYS A 206 21.60 19.39 -34.34
N HIS A 207 21.72 18.94 -33.09
CA HIS A 207 22.55 19.60 -32.07
C HIS A 207 24.03 19.64 -32.43
N LEU A 208 24.53 18.61 -33.11
CA LEU A 208 25.95 18.52 -33.51
C LEU A 208 26.24 19.10 -34.90
N SER A 209 25.23 19.51 -35.68
CA SER A 209 25.38 19.91 -37.08
C SER A 209 26.35 21.07 -37.33
N SER A 210 26.51 21.97 -36.35
CA SER A 210 27.42 23.12 -36.43
C SER A 210 28.81 22.85 -35.82
N GLU A 211 29.00 21.67 -35.23
CA GLU A 211 30.19 21.33 -34.45
C GLU A 211 31.24 20.60 -35.30
N LYS A 212 32.51 20.93 -35.10
CA LYS A 212 33.63 20.20 -35.72
C LYS A 212 34.08 19.07 -34.79
N VAL A 213 33.39 17.95 -34.84
CA VAL A 213 33.72 16.73 -34.07
C VAL A 213 35.04 16.13 -34.57
N VAL A 214 35.96 15.82 -33.66
CA VAL A 214 37.27 15.22 -33.94
C VAL A 214 37.46 13.85 -33.29
N GLU A 215 36.64 13.52 -32.30
CA GLU A 215 36.70 12.24 -31.58
C GLU A 215 35.29 11.86 -31.12
N ILE A 216 34.96 10.58 -31.26
CA ILE A 216 33.69 9.97 -30.83
C ILE A 216 34.03 8.75 -29.99
N THR A 217 33.42 8.61 -28.81
CA THR A 217 33.54 7.41 -27.98
C THR A 217 32.17 6.78 -27.77
N THR A 218 32.02 5.50 -28.09
CA THR A 218 30.78 4.73 -27.90
C THR A 218 30.96 3.65 -26.84
N ILE A 219 29.97 3.51 -25.96
CA ILE A 219 29.94 2.54 -24.86
C ILE A 219 28.54 1.96 -24.79
N SER A 220 28.39 0.65 -24.93
CA SER A 220 27.09 -0.01 -24.87
C SER A 220 27.26 -1.50 -24.62
N PRO A 221 26.34 -2.15 -23.87
CA PRO A 221 26.26 -3.60 -23.83
C PRO A 221 25.78 -4.20 -25.16
N TYR A 222 25.08 -3.44 -26.00
CA TYR A 222 24.46 -3.97 -27.21
C TYR A 222 24.72 -3.06 -28.41
N TYR A 223 25.30 -3.65 -29.44
CA TYR A 223 25.46 -3.10 -30.79
C TYR A 223 24.75 -4.01 -31.79
N ASP A 224 24.31 -3.44 -32.92
CA ASP A 224 23.78 -4.27 -34.00
C ASP A 224 24.91 -5.02 -34.72
N LYS A 225 24.63 -6.23 -35.22
CA LYS A 225 25.65 -7.09 -35.85
C LYS A 225 26.44 -6.40 -36.96
N LYS A 226 25.84 -5.46 -37.70
CA LYS A 226 26.48 -4.76 -38.82
C LYS A 226 27.14 -3.45 -38.41
N GLY A 227 27.04 -3.05 -37.13
CA GLY A 227 27.56 -1.78 -36.62
C GLY A 227 26.98 -0.57 -37.34
N LYS A 228 25.71 -0.61 -37.77
CA LYS A 228 25.09 0.43 -38.59
C LYS A 228 25.19 1.81 -37.96
N VAL A 229 24.91 1.93 -36.67
CA VAL A 229 25.03 3.22 -35.96
C VAL A 229 26.47 3.75 -36.02
N LEU A 230 27.46 2.87 -35.83
CA LEU A 230 28.88 3.25 -35.90
C LEU A 230 29.26 3.72 -37.32
N GLN A 231 28.73 3.06 -38.34
CA GLN A 231 28.94 3.45 -39.75
C GLN A 231 28.28 4.80 -40.06
N GLU A 232 27.07 5.05 -39.57
CA GLU A 232 26.39 6.34 -39.73
C GLU A 232 27.11 7.46 -38.97
N LEU A 233 27.62 7.21 -37.75
CA LEU A 233 28.43 8.19 -37.00
C LEU A 233 29.71 8.56 -37.76
N ASN A 234 30.41 7.57 -38.31
CA ASN A 234 31.60 7.80 -39.14
C ASN A 234 31.27 8.53 -40.45
N SER A 235 30.09 8.29 -41.03
CA SER A 235 29.63 8.99 -42.23
C SER A 235 29.26 10.45 -41.93
N LEU A 236 28.64 10.71 -40.77
CA LEU A 236 28.27 12.04 -40.31
C LEU A 236 29.50 12.88 -39.92
N PHE A 237 30.52 12.24 -39.36
CA PHE A 237 31.77 12.89 -38.92
C PHE A 237 33.02 12.19 -39.49
N PRO A 238 33.29 12.30 -40.80
CA PRO A 238 34.34 11.52 -41.47
C PRO A 238 35.77 11.89 -41.04
N SER A 239 35.96 13.00 -40.35
CA SER A 239 37.26 13.42 -39.81
C SER A 239 37.49 13.00 -38.35
N ALA A 240 36.50 12.39 -37.70
CA ALA A 240 36.58 12.00 -36.31
C ALA A 240 37.19 10.59 -36.16
N VAL A 241 37.99 10.39 -35.12
CA VAL A 241 38.39 9.04 -34.68
C VAL A 241 37.26 8.46 -33.83
N VAL A 242 36.88 7.21 -34.08
CA VAL A 242 35.78 6.54 -33.36
C VAL A 242 36.34 5.45 -32.45
N TYR A 243 36.30 5.70 -31.14
CA TYR A 243 36.61 4.74 -30.10
C TYR A 243 35.36 3.95 -29.73
N VAL A 244 35.45 2.62 -29.81
CA VAL A 244 34.33 1.71 -29.53
C VAL A 244 34.68 0.84 -28.35
N ILE A 245 33.98 1.03 -27.23
CA ILE A 245 34.15 0.24 -26.01
C ILE A 245 33.10 -0.86 -26.01
N LEU A 246 33.57 -2.10 -25.93
CA LEU A 246 32.77 -3.32 -25.98
C LEU A 246 32.87 -4.10 -24.66
N ASP A 247 31.80 -4.82 -24.32
CA ASP A 247 31.77 -5.86 -23.29
C ASP A 247 31.36 -7.18 -23.95
N GLU A 248 32.20 -8.21 -23.82
CA GLU A 248 32.00 -9.54 -24.42
C GLU A 248 30.75 -10.26 -23.91
N SER A 249 30.26 -9.88 -22.73
CA SER A 249 29.01 -10.40 -22.19
C SER A 249 27.76 -9.84 -22.90
N GLY A 250 27.94 -8.86 -23.78
CA GLY A 250 26.93 -8.19 -24.59
C GLY A 250 26.83 -8.66 -26.04
N LEU A 251 26.16 -7.87 -26.89
CA LEU A 251 26.15 -8.07 -28.35
C LEU A 251 27.13 -7.10 -29.01
N ILE A 252 28.14 -7.64 -29.68
CA ILE A 252 29.18 -6.88 -30.38
C ILE A 252 28.88 -6.78 -31.89
N PRO A 253 29.42 -5.79 -32.62
CA PRO A 253 29.16 -5.59 -34.05
C PRO A 253 29.96 -6.55 -34.96
N SER A 254 29.78 -7.86 -34.76
CA SER A 254 30.65 -8.93 -35.29
C SER A 254 30.72 -9.07 -36.82
N SER A 255 29.84 -8.41 -37.58
CA SER A 255 29.82 -8.42 -39.05
C SER A 255 30.03 -7.03 -39.66
N MET A 256 30.52 -6.09 -38.85
CA MET A 256 30.82 -4.73 -39.30
C MET A 256 32.06 -4.70 -40.20
N GLN A 257 31.98 -3.93 -41.28
CA GLN A 257 33.16 -3.59 -42.07
C GLN A 257 33.98 -2.53 -41.34
N VAL A 258 35.15 -2.93 -40.83
CA VAL A 258 36.04 -2.06 -40.06
C VAL A 258 36.89 -1.19 -41.00
N SER A 259 36.87 0.12 -40.79
CA SER A 259 37.77 1.08 -41.42
C SER A 259 38.86 1.53 -40.45
N LYS A 260 39.90 2.22 -40.94
CA LYS A 260 40.98 2.79 -40.10
C LYS A 260 40.50 3.85 -39.10
N ALA A 261 39.25 4.33 -39.22
CA ALA A 261 38.68 5.32 -38.31
C ALA A 261 38.26 4.72 -36.96
N PHE A 262 38.08 3.40 -36.89
CA PHE A 262 37.62 2.72 -35.68
C PHE A 262 38.79 2.16 -34.87
N THR A 263 38.69 2.27 -33.54
CA THR A 263 39.60 1.61 -32.60
C THR A 263 38.78 1.03 -31.47
N PHE A 264 39.00 -0.26 -31.16
CA PHE A 264 38.18 -0.99 -30.20
C PHE A 264 38.90 -1.14 -28.86
N TYR A 265 38.13 -1.13 -27.78
CA TYR A 265 38.60 -1.32 -26.41
C TYR A 265 37.65 -2.24 -25.66
N ASP A 266 38.21 -2.96 -24.70
CA ASP A 266 37.46 -3.79 -23.76
C ASP A 266 37.03 -2.94 -22.56
N TRP A 267 35.76 -3.03 -22.15
CA TRP A 267 35.26 -2.39 -20.94
C TRP A 267 36.15 -2.68 -19.74
N CYS A 268 36.66 -3.91 -19.63
CA CYS A 268 37.52 -4.34 -18.53
C CYS A 268 38.83 -3.52 -18.42
N ASP A 269 39.27 -2.90 -19.50
CA ASP A 269 40.49 -2.10 -19.57
C ASP A 269 40.22 -0.58 -19.64
N ALA A 270 38.95 -0.14 -19.58
CA ALA A 270 38.52 1.26 -19.71
C ALA A 270 38.77 2.13 -18.45
N GLY A 271 39.75 1.78 -17.61
CA GLY A 271 40.15 2.53 -16.42
C GLY A 271 39.31 2.22 -15.18
N VAL A 272 38.04 2.65 -15.14
CA VAL A 272 37.16 2.49 -13.97
C VAL A 272 36.89 1.02 -13.63
N SER A 273 36.58 0.23 -14.65
CA SER A 273 36.27 -1.20 -14.53
C SER A 273 37.46 -1.99 -13.98
N LYS A 274 38.68 -1.70 -14.46
CA LYS A 274 39.92 -2.35 -14.03
C LYS A 274 40.21 -2.17 -12.54
N VAL A 275 40.02 -0.95 -12.04
CA VAL A 275 40.24 -0.65 -10.61
C VAL A 275 39.19 -1.34 -9.74
N GLN A 276 37.96 -1.49 -10.24
CA GLN A 276 36.86 -2.15 -9.53
C GLN A 276 37.05 -3.67 -9.47
N TYR A 277 37.42 -4.33 -10.57
CA TYR A 277 37.66 -5.78 -10.57
C TYR A 277 38.81 -6.23 -9.68
N VAL A 278 39.83 -5.39 -9.51
CA VAL A 278 40.95 -5.69 -8.60
C VAL A 278 40.49 -5.72 -7.14
N LYS A 279 39.41 -5.01 -6.78
CA LYS A 279 38.86 -5.00 -5.42
C LYS A 279 37.83 -6.11 -5.15
N SER A 280 37.06 -6.51 -6.16
CA SER A 280 35.90 -7.42 -5.97
C SER A 280 36.23 -8.92 -5.98
N GLY A 281 37.52 -9.29 -5.85
CA GLY A 281 37.96 -10.66 -5.52
C GLY A 281 37.62 -11.78 -6.52
N ASN A 282 36.85 -11.50 -7.59
CA ASN A 282 36.53 -12.29 -8.81
C ASN A 282 35.12 -11.99 -9.36
N SER A 283 34.28 -11.20 -8.69
CA SER A 283 32.96 -10.83 -9.25
C SER A 283 33.11 -9.67 -10.25
N LYS A 284 32.78 -9.93 -11.52
CA LYS A 284 32.81 -8.92 -12.58
C LYS A 284 31.45 -8.26 -12.72
N SER A 285 31.30 -6.99 -12.32
CA SER A 285 30.16 -6.16 -12.71
C SER A 285 30.05 -6.08 -14.23
N LYS A 286 28.86 -6.25 -14.77
CA LYS A 286 28.61 -6.24 -16.21
C LYS A 286 28.38 -4.81 -16.71
N LEU A 287 28.97 -4.42 -17.85
CA LEU A 287 28.65 -3.15 -18.48
C LEU A 287 27.19 -3.16 -18.87
N HIS A 288 26.45 -2.13 -18.46
CA HIS A 288 25.12 -1.90 -18.97
C HIS A 288 24.81 -0.42 -19.22
N GLY A 289 25.71 0.50 -18.91
CA GLY A 289 25.64 1.89 -19.33
C GLY A 289 25.69 2.07 -20.85
N LYS A 290 24.95 3.07 -21.35
CA LYS A 290 24.91 3.44 -22.78
C LYS A 290 25.38 4.88 -22.92
N ILE A 291 26.49 5.10 -23.60
CA ILE A 291 27.11 6.42 -23.77
C ILE A 291 27.55 6.62 -25.22
N ILE A 292 27.23 7.77 -25.78
CA ILE A 292 27.87 8.30 -26.99
C ILE A 292 28.45 9.67 -26.64
N HIS A 293 29.77 9.75 -26.63
CA HIS A 293 30.52 10.96 -26.33
C HIS A 293 31.15 11.54 -27.58
N PHE A 294 31.16 12.86 -27.68
CA PHE A 294 31.73 13.61 -28.78
C PHE A 294 32.65 14.69 -28.23
N LYS A 295 33.83 14.81 -28.83
CA LYS A 295 34.76 15.91 -28.55
C LYS A 295 34.98 16.72 -29.82
N THR A 296 34.84 18.03 -29.69
CA THR A 296 35.02 18.97 -30.79
C THR A 296 36.45 19.50 -30.86
N LYS A 297 36.83 20.05 -32.00
CA LYS A 297 38.13 20.71 -32.20
C LYS A 297 38.38 21.86 -31.20
N ASN A 298 37.32 22.52 -30.74
CA ASN A 298 37.41 23.66 -29.83
C ASN A 298 37.42 23.24 -28.35
N GLY A 299 37.47 21.93 -28.05
CA GLY A 299 37.54 21.40 -26.68
C GLY A 299 36.17 21.20 -26.01
N LYS A 300 35.09 21.70 -26.61
CA LYS A 300 33.72 21.44 -26.18
C LYS A 300 33.38 19.95 -26.33
N GLU A 301 32.70 19.40 -25.33
CA GLU A 301 32.28 18.00 -25.30
C GLU A 301 30.77 17.84 -25.19
N PHE A 302 30.26 16.76 -25.77
CA PHE A 302 28.87 16.34 -25.68
C PHE A 302 28.80 14.88 -25.22
N CYS A 303 27.84 14.54 -24.38
CA CYS A 303 27.65 13.18 -23.89
C CYS A 303 26.16 12.83 -23.89
N LEU A 304 25.78 11.91 -24.78
CA LEU A 304 24.46 11.30 -24.80
C LEU A 304 24.49 10.04 -23.95
N PHE A 305 23.58 9.92 -22.98
CA PHE A 305 23.39 8.68 -22.22
C PHE A 305 21.94 8.49 -21.77
N GLY A 306 21.57 7.25 -21.46
CA GLY A 306 20.22 6.92 -21.02
C GLY A 306 19.86 5.48 -21.36
N SER A 307 18.61 5.28 -21.78
CA SER A 307 18.08 3.94 -22.03
C SER A 307 18.49 3.35 -23.39
N ALA A 308 18.78 4.20 -24.37
CA ALA A 308 18.99 3.81 -25.76
C ALA A 308 20.31 3.06 -25.97
N ASN A 309 20.22 1.80 -26.42
CA ASN A 309 21.37 1.05 -26.93
C ASN A 309 21.88 1.66 -28.25
N ILE A 310 23.17 1.47 -28.53
CA ILE A 310 23.83 1.91 -29.78
C ILE A 310 23.46 0.95 -30.92
N THR A 311 22.17 1.00 -31.28
CA THR A 311 21.53 0.16 -32.30
C THR A 311 20.54 1.01 -33.10
N PRO A 312 20.17 0.59 -34.32
CA PRO A 312 19.18 1.30 -35.14
C PRO A 312 17.83 1.50 -34.44
N ALA A 313 17.35 0.49 -33.69
CA ALA A 313 16.08 0.56 -32.97
C ALA A 313 16.15 1.48 -31.75
N GLY A 314 17.27 1.45 -30.99
CA GLY A 314 17.45 2.29 -29.81
C GLY A 314 17.53 3.78 -30.14
N LEU A 315 18.36 4.18 -31.10
CA LEU A 315 18.52 5.60 -31.46
C LEU A 315 17.47 6.10 -32.47
N GLY A 316 16.71 5.20 -33.09
CA GLY A 316 15.69 5.54 -34.08
C GLY A 316 16.26 6.01 -35.41
N LEU A 317 17.10 5.18 -36.05
CA LEU A 317 17.59 5.42 -37.41
C LEU A 317 16.45 5.26 -38.43
N LEU A 318 16.49 6.06 -39.51
CA LEU A 318 15.47 6.07 -40.59
C LEU A 318 15.23 4.66 -41.17
N GLY A 319 13.94 4.33 -41.39
CA GLY A 319 13.53 3.06 -42.01
C GLY A 319 13.42 1.86 -41.05
N LYS A 320 13.45 2.08 -39.73
CA LYS A 320 13.24 1.05 -38.71
C LYS A 320 12.20 1.47 -37.68
N ASN A 321 11.50 0.50 -37.11
CA ASN A 321 10.64 0.72 -35.95
C ASN A 321 11.55 1.07 -34.76
N SER A 322 11.47 2.31 -34.27
CA SER A 322 12.21 2.77 -33.10
C SER A 322 11.59 2.22 -31.82
N ASN A 323 12.45 1.89 -30.86
CA ASN A 323 12.03 1.67 -29.49
C ASN A 323 11.58 3.01 -28.89
N ALA A 324 10.63 2.99 -27.95
CA ALA A 324 10.40 4.14 -27.08
C ALA A 324 11.56 4.21 -26.08
N GLU A 325 12.38 5.25 -26.20
CA GLU A 325 13.63 5.42 -25.44
C GLU A 325 13.74 6.86 -24.96
N VAL A 326 14.49 7.08 -23.89
CA VAL A 326 14.78 8.40 -23.33
C VAL A 326 16.28 8.51 -23.06
N SER A 327 16.86 9.67 -23.34
CA SER A 327 18.27 9.96 -23.13
C SER A 327 18.48 11.42 -22.76
N LEU A 328 19.54 11.70 -22.01
CA LEU A 328 20.03 13.02 -21.71
C LEU A 328 21.24 13.31 -22.60
N LEU A 329 21.26 14.48 -23.22
CA LEU A 329 22.42 15.01 -23.93
C LEU A 329 23.01 16.15 -23.10
N ILE A 330 24.18 15.92 -22.51
CA ILE A 330 24.94 16.95 -21.77
C ILE A 330 25.93 17.60 -22.72
N GLN A 331 26.05 18.92 -22.63
CA GLN A 331 27.07 19.73 -23.28
C GLN A 331 27.92 20.43 -22.21
N SER A 332 29.24 20.28 -22.30
CA SER A 332 30.21 20.94 -21.42
C SER A 332 31.25 21.73 -22.22
N GLU A 333 31.36 23.03 -21.93
CA GLU A 333 32.37 23.90 -22.53
C GLU A 333 33.78 23.64 -21.96
N LYS A 334 33.86 23.12 -20.72
CA LYS A 334 35.13 22.79 -20.06
C LYS A 334 35.69 21.42 -20.45
N GLY A 335 34.85 20.56 -21.04
CA GLY A 335 35.19 19.19 -21.39
C GLY A 335 35.45 18.29 -20.18
N GLY A 336 36.02 17.10 -20.42
CA GLY A 336 36.38 16.13 -19.39
C GLY A 336 35.23 15.23 -18.90
N LEU A 337 34.13 15.12 -19.63
CA LEU A 337 32.94 14.36 -19.19
C LEU A 337 33.26 12.88 -18.93
N LEU A 338 33.94 12.21 -19.86
CA LEU A 338 34.34 10.80 -19.66
C LEU A 338 35.36 10.63 -18.53
N ASN A 339 36.23 11.63 -18.32
CA ASN A 339 37.23 11.57 -17.25
C ASN A 339 36.57 11.63 -15.87
N GLN A 340 35.48 12.39 -15.72
CA GLN A 340 34.69 12.44 -14.49
C GLN A 340 34.05 11.09 -14.18
N LEU A 341 33.64 10.34 -15.21
CA LEU A 341 33.15 8.96 -15.09
C LEU A 341 34.28 7.93 -14.86
N GLY A 342 35.53 8.36 -14.78
CA GLY A 342 36.69 7.48 -14.58
C GLY A 342 37.07 6.66 -15.83
N ILE A 343 36.46 6.96 -16.99
CA ILE A 343 36.68 6.23 -18.23
C ILE A 343 37.97 6.75 -18.89
N LYS A 344 38.98 5.88 -18.97
CA LYS A 344 40.31 6.25 -19.50
C LYS A 344 40.80 5.20 -20.48
N LEU A 345 41.05 5.64 -21.70
CA LEU A 345 41.57 4.81 -22.78
C LEU A 345 43.09 4.95 -22.88
N LYS A 346 43.79 3.82 -22.91
CA LYS A 346 45.24 3.76 -23.15
C LYS A 346 45.48 3.14 -24.51
N THR A 347 46.26 3.79 -25.36
CA THR A 347 46.57 3.30 -26.72
C THR A 347 47.17 1.90 -26.72
N SER A 348 47.90 1.50 -25.66
CA SER A 348 48.46 0.16 -25.51
C SER A 348 47.41 -0.96 -25.37
N ASN A 349 46.16 -0.61 -25.07
CA ASN A 349 45.08 -1.56 -24.77
C ASN A 349 44.04 -1.65 -25.91
N SER A 350 44.32 -1.03 -27.07
CA SER A 350 43.44 -1.17 -28.23
C SER A 350 43.47 -2.60 -28.75
N LYS A 351 42.30 -3.14 -29.11
CA LYS A 351 42.14 -4.47 -29.71
C LYS A 351 41.59 -4.35 -31.13
N SER A 352 41.81 -5.38 -31.95
CA SER A 352 41.04 -5.58 -33.17
C SER A 352 39.66 -6.17 -32.84
N LEU A 353 38.67 -5.97 -33.71
CA LEU A 353 37.32 -6.49 -33.50
C LEU A 353 37.29 -8.03 -33.44
N ASP A 354 38.18 -8.70 -34.18
CA ASP A 354 38.27 -10.16 -34.26
C ASP A 354 38.83 -10.81 -32.98
N GLU A 355 39.41 -10.01 -32.07
CA GLU A 355 39.89 -10.49 -30.77
C GLU A 355 38.78 -10.64 -29.72
N PHE A 356 37.57 -10.13 -29.98
CA PHE A 356 36.44 -10.21 -29.05
C PHE A 356 35.65 -11.50 -29.26
N ALA A 357 35.27 -12.15 -28.15
CA ALA A 357 34.42 -13.34 -28.21
C ALA A 357 33.02 -13.00 -28.76
N ILE A 358 32.59 -13.75 -29.79
CA ILE A 358 31.25 -13.60 -30.37
C ILE A 358 30.25 -14.42 -29.56
N THR A 359 29.38 -13.74 -28.81
CA THR A 359 28.22 -14.38 -28.19
C THR A 359 27.08 -14.50 -29.20
N THR A 360 26.66 -15.73 -29.52
CA THR A 360 25.64 -16.03 -30.55
C THR A 360 24.20 -16.02 -30.03
N ASN A 361 23.99 -15.70 -28.75
CA ASN A 361 22.64 -15.65 -28.17
C ASN A 361 21.76 -14.66 -28.94
N LYS A 362 20.61 -15.13 -29.41
CA LYS A 362 19.57 -14.25 -29.96
C LYS A 362 19.21 -13.19 -28.93
N SER A 363 18.89 -11.99 -29.41
CA SER A 363 18.28 -10.96 -28.58
C SER A 363 17.00 -11.52 -27.98
N VAL A 364 17.01 -11.78 -26.66
CA VAL A 364 15.84 -12.26 -25.91
C VAL A 364 14.62 -11.36 -26.16
N TYR A 365 14.85 -10.08 -26.44
CA TYR A 365 13.82 -9.07 -26.72
C TYR A 365 12.98 -9.37 -27.97
N GLU A 366 13.59 -9.80 -29.07
CA GLU A 366 12.85 -10.07 -30.32
C GLU A 366 11.91 -11.26 -30.12
N THR A 367 12.38 -12.30 -29.44
CA THR A 367 11.56 -13.48 -29.09
C THR A 367 10.43 -13.13 -28.13
N ILE A 368 10.66 -12.29 -27.13
CA ILE A 368 9.61 -11.84 -26.20
C ILE A 368 8.51 -11.09 -26.95
N ILE A 369 8.86 -10.17 -27.85
CA ILE A 369 7.86 -9.43 -28.62
C ILE A 369 7.09 -10.37 -29.54
N GLU A 370 7.78 -11.22 -30.30
CA GLU A 370 7.15 -12.18 -31.23
C GLU A 370 6.16 -13.11 -30.51
N ASN A 371 6.53 -13.60 -29.33
CA ASN A 371 5.69 -14.53 -28.57
C ASN A 371 4.51 -13.86 -27.84
N ASN A 372 4.59 -12.55 -27.59
CA ASN A 372 3.61 -11.82 -26.77
C ASN A 372 2.84 -10.75 -27.57
N GLN A 373 2.53 -11.05 -28.85
CA GLN A 373 1.62 -10.26 -29.67
C GLN A 373 0.20 -10.82 -29.60
N PHE A 374 -0.67 -10.12 -28.87
CA PHE A 374 -2.07 -10.50 -28.70
C PHE A 374 -3.01 -9.60 -29.51
N LYS A 375 -4.15 -10.15 -29.95
CA LYS A 375 -5.22 -9.38 -30.60
C LYS A 375 -5.84 -8.36 -29.66
N LEU A 376 -5.96 -8.73 -28.38
CA LEU A 376 -6.45 -7.88 -27.30
C LEU A 376 -5.33 -7.65 -26.29
N GLN A 377 -5.14 -6.40 -25.89
CA GLN A 377 -4.14 -5.99 -24.91
C GLN A 377 -4.86 -5.49 -23.67
N LEU A 378 -4.77 -6.23 -22.56
CA LEU A 378 -5.34 -5.83 -21.27
C LEU A 378 -4.42 -4.78 -20.63
N LEU A 379 -5.03 -3.67 -20.20
CA LEU A 379 -4.34 -2.49 -19.72
C LEU A 379 -4.53 -2.26 -18.22
N SER A 380 -5.76 -2.40 -17.73
CA SER A 380 -6.09 -2.27 -16.31
C SER A 380 -7.23 -3.23 -15.95
N ALA A 381 -7.12 -3.89 -14.80
CA ALA A 381 -8.14 -4.76 -14.23
C ALA A 381 -8.31 -4.38 -12.76
N GLU A 382 -9.49 -3.90 -12.39
CA GLU A 382 -9.76 -3.37 -11.05
C GLU A 382 -10.98 -4.04 -10.46
N LEU A 383 -10.86 -4.45 -9.20
CA LEU A 383 -11.96 -4.99 -8.44
C LEU A 383 -12.43 -3.95 -7.43
N ILE A 384 -13.68 -3.53 -7.57
CA ILE A 384 -14.39 -2.60 -6.70
C ILE A 384 -15.52 -3.39 -6.02
N TYR A 385 -15.21 -3.97 -4.86
CA TYR A 385 -16.08 -4.96 -4.20
C TYR A 385 -16.42 -6.14 -5.14
N ASP A 386 -17.66 -6.24 -5.60
CA ASP A 386 -18.17 -7.27 -6.51
C ASP A 386 -18.25 -6.81 -7.97
N GLU A 387 -17.84 -5.57 -8.27
CA GLU A 387 -17.76 -5.06 -9.64
C GLU A 387 -16.31 -5.11 -10.12
N PHE A 388 -16.08 -5.88 -11.18
CA PHE A 388 -14.81 -6.00 -11.87
C PHE A 388 -14.82 -5.15 -13.13
N ILE A 389 -13.87 -4.23 -13.24
CA ILE A 389 -13.71 -3.32 -14.37
C ILE A 389 -12.44 -3.68 -15.13
N LEU A 390 -12.57 -4.02 -16.40
CA LEU A 390 -11.47 -4.38 -17.29
C LEU A 390 -11.37 -3.38 -18.44
N HIS A 391 -10.21 -2.74 -18.56
CA HIS A 391 -9.86 -1.90 -19.70
C HIS A 391 -8.88 -2.63 -20.63
N SER A 392 -9.15 -2.56 -21.93
CA SER A 392 -8.33 -3.19 -22.96
C SER A 392 -8.28 -2.38 -24.25
N ASN A 393 -7.28 -2.69 -25.08
CA ASN A 393 -7.14 -2.20 -26.45
C ASN A 393 -7.17 -3.36 -27.44
N GLY A 394 -7.48 -3.06 -28.70
CA GLY A 394 -7.57 -4.03 -29.79
C GLY A 394 -8.97 -4.08 -30.39
N THR A 395 -9.21 -5.12 -31.18
CA THR A 395 -10.51 -5.41 -31.80
C THR A 395 -10.72 -6.91 -31.84
N TYR A 396 -11.91 -7.36 -31.46
CA TYR A 396 -12.30 -8.76 -31.50
C TYR A 396 -13.79 -8.87 -31.83
N THR A 397 -14.18 -9.81 -32.70
CA THR A 397 -15.55 -9.92 -33.23
C THR A 397 -16.29 -11.16 -32.77
N ASP A 398 -15.54 -12.20 -32.39
CA ASP A 398 -16.12 -13.48 -32.02
C ASP A 398 -16.46 -13.50 -30.52
N GLU A 399 -17.22 -14.50 -30.09
CA GLU A 399 -17.42 -14.72 -28.66
C GLU A 399 -16.10 -15.04 -27.95
N PHE A 400 -15.97 -14.54 -26.72
CA PHE A 400 -14.79 -14.72 -25.89
C PHE A 400 -15.18 -14.97 -24.44
N LYS A 401 -14.24 -15.51 -23.67
CA LYS A 401 -14.37 -15.79 -22.24
C LYS A 401 -13.42 -14.90 -21.46
N VAL A 402 -13.91 -14.32 -20.36
CA VAL A 402 -13.11 -13.66 -19.34
C VAL A 402 -12.81 -14.70 -18.26
N VAL A 403 -11.55 -15.05 -18.09
CA VAL A 403 -11.10 -16.12 -17.18
C VAL A 403 -10.38 -15.52 -15.99
N PHE A 404 -10.80 -15.90 -14.79
CA PHE A 404 -10.25 -15.45 -13.51
C PHE A 404 -9.43 -16.55 -12.84
N PHE A 405 -8.31 -16.15 -12.23
CA PHE A 405 -7.38 -17.05 -11.55
C PHE A 405 -7.12 -16.59 -10.12
N ASP A 406 -6.82 -17.53 -9.22
CA ASP A 406 -6.42 -17.26 -7.84
C ASP A 406 -4.94 -16.87 -7.73
N LYS A 407 -4.47 -16.67 -6.50
CA LYS A 407 -3.06 -16.36 -6.19
C LYS A 407 -2.10 -17.46 -6.63
N GLN A 408 -2.51 -18.72 -6.69
CA GLN A 408 -1.67 -19.82 -7.17
C GLN A 408 -1.80 -20.03 -8.68
N ASN A 409 -2.35 -19.04 -9.40
CA ASN A 409 -2.60 -19.09 -10.84
C ASN A 409 -3.52 -20.25 -11.26
N ARG A 410 -4.39 -20.71 -10.34
CA ARG A 410 -5.40 -21.75 -10.60
C ARG A 410 -6.69 -21.10 -11.09
N PHE A 411 -7.34 -21.74 -12.05
CA PHE A 411 -8.65 -21.33 -12.55
C PHE A 411 -9.69 -21.25 -11.42
N LEU A 412 -10.45 -20.15 -11.36
CA LEU A 412 -11.56 -19.97 -10.43
C LEU A 412 -12.91 -19.87 -11.13
N HIS A 413 -13.00 -18.97 -12.10
CA HIS A 413 -14.28 -18.58 -12.69
C HIS A 413 -14.09 -18.13 -14.15
N THR A 414 -15.15 -18.28 -14.95
CA THR A 414 -15.19 -17.77 -16.32
C THR A 414 -16.57 -17.24 -16.67
N GLN A 415 -16.60 -16.21 -17.51
CA GLN A 415 -17.84 -15.64 -18.06
C GLN A 415 -17.68 -15.35 -19.55
N THR A 416 -18.67 -15.75 -20.34
CA THR A 416 -18.68 -15.60 -21.80
C THR A 416 -19.36 -14.30 -22.23
N PHE A 417 -18.81 -13.65 -23.24
CA PHE A 417 -19.30 -12.41 -23.84
C PHE A 417 -19.29 -12.52 -25.37
N SER A 418 -20.34 -11.98 -26.01
CA SER A 418 -20.47 -12.00 -27.48
C SER A 418 -20.03 -10.70 -28.15
N ASN A 419 -20.01 -9.58 -27.41
CA ASN A 419 -19.62 -8.27 -27.94
C ASN A 419 -18.40 -7.74 -27.18
N TYR A 420 -17.34 -7.42 -27.91
CA TYR A 420 -16.14 -6.81 -27.34
C TYR A 420 -16.33 -5.29 -27.18
N GLU A 421 -16.09 -4.80 -25.97
CA GLU A 421 -15.95 -3.38 -25.66
C GLU A 421 -14.60 -3.12 -25.01
N LYS A 422 -14.06 -1.92 -25.19
CA LYS A 422 -12.77 -1.53 -24.60
C LYS A 422 -12.82 -1.43 -23.07
N GLU A 423 -14.00 -1.24 -22.51
CA GLU A 423 -14.28 -1.25 -21.08
C GLU A 423 -15.37 -2.30 -20.83
N LEU A 424 -15.08 -3.27 -19.98
CA LEU A 424 -16.04 -4.29 -19.56
C LEU A 424 -16.28 -4.15 -18.05
N LYS A 425 -17.55 -4.15 -17.66
CA LYS A 425 -17.99 -4.17 -16.25
C LYS A 425 -18.69 -5.47 -15.97
N ILE A 426 -18.20 -6.21 -14.98
CA ILE A 426 -18.59 -7.57 -14.69
C ILE A 426 -18.92 -7.68 -13.21
N LYS A 427 -20.11 -8.21 -12.87
CA LYS A 427 -20.41 -8.57 -11.49
C LYS A 427 -19.83 -9.94 -11.18
N VAL A 428 -18.97 -10.03 -10.18
CA VAL A 428 -18.31 -11.26 -9.75
C VAL A 428 -18.80 -11.69 -8.36
N ASN A 429 -19.02 -12.99 -8.15
CA ASN A 429 -19.30 -13.51 -6.82
C ASN A 429 -17.98 -13.70 -6.06
N LEU A 430 -17.75 -12.90 -5.02
CA LEU A 430 -16.55 -12.98 -4.17
C LEU A 430 -16.44 -14.27 -3.36
N GLU A 431 -17.53 -15.01 -3.19
CA GLU A 431 -17.53 -16.34 -2.56
C GLU A 431 -16.75 -17.37 -3.38
N LEU A 432 -16.55 -17.12 -4.68
CA LEU A 432 -15.78 -18.00 -5.57
C LEU A 432 -14.27 -17.94 -5.32
N GLY A 433 -13.80 -17.00 -4.49
CA GLY A 433 -12.40 -16.90 -4.06
C GLY A 433 -11.76 -15.54 -4.34
N SER A 434 -10.50 -15.40 -3.92
CA SER A 434 -9.69 -14.19 -4.15
C SER A 434 -9.13 -14.19 -5.56
N PHE A 435 -9.76 -13.45 -6.47
CA PHE A 435 -9.25 -13.23 -7.82
C PHE A 435 -7.93 -12.44 -7.78
N LYS A 436 -6.89 -12.95 -8.45
CA LYS A 436 -5.57 -12.30 -8.54
C LYS A 436 -5.18 -11.97 -9.98
N TYR A 437 -5.55 -12.81 -10.94
CA TYR A 437 -5.26 -12.58 -12.35
C TYR A 437 -6.51 -12.71 -13.21
N VAL A 438 -6.48 -12.03 -14.35
CA VAL A 438 -7.48 -12.14 -15.41
C VAL A 438 -6.80 -12.39 -16.75
N GLN A 439 -7.45 -13.16 -17.62
CA GLN A 439 -7.03 -13.36 -19.01
C GLN A 439 -8.25 -13.61 -19.90
N LEU A 440 -8.20 -13.18 -21.16
CA LEU A 440 -9.22 -13.49 -22.16
C LEU A 440 -8.81 -14.66 -23.04
N THR A 441 -9.75 -15.56 -23.27
CA THR A 441 -9.65 -16.68 -24.21
C THR A 441 -10.80 -16.64 -25.21
N ASN A 442 -10.67 -17.32 -26.34
CA ASN A 442 -11.81 -17.58 -27.22
C ASN A 442 -12.68 -18.72 -26.67
N VAL A 443 -13.79 -19.04 -27.35
CA VAL A 443 -14.67 -20.15 -26.97
C VAL A 443 -13.99 -21.53 -26.93
N ASN A 444 -12.91 -21.71 -27.69
CA ASN A 444 -12.09 -22.92 -27.76
C ASN A 444 -10.90 -22.90 -26.77
N ASP A 445 -10.90 -21.97 -25.82
CA ASP A 445 -9.88 -21.79 -24.77
C ASP A 445 -8.47 -21.45 -25.29
N TRP A 446 -8.36 -20.94 -26.52
CA TRP A 446 -7.13 -20.31 -27.01
C TRP A 446 -6.97 -18.92 -26.43
N ILE A 447 -5.76 -18.60 -25.98
CA ILE A 447 -5.40 -17.30 -25.42
C ILE A 447 -5.48 -16.24 -26.52
N ILE A 448 -6.23 -15.16 -26.26
CA ILE A 448 -6.36 -14.02 -27.18
C ILE A 448 -5.83 -12.70 -26.61
N SER A 449 -5.36 -12.73 -25.35
CA SER A 449 -4.87 -11.57 -24.61
C SER A 449 -3.72 -11.91 -23.66
N ASN A 450 -2.96 -10.89 -23.25
CA ASN A 450 -2.06 -11.01 -22.12
C ASN A 450 -2.82 -11.28 -20.82
N LYS A 451 -2.16 -11.96 -19.88
CA LYS A 451 -2.64 -12.08 -18.50
C LYS A 451 -2.34 -10.79 -17.75
N LEU A 452 -3.23 -10.35 -16.87
CA LEU A 452 -3.10 -9.10 -16.12
C LEU A 452 -3.39 -9.32 -14.62
N LEU A 453 -2.68 -8.59 -13.76
CA LEU A 453 -2.93 -8.55 -12.32
C LEU A 453 -4.21 -7.74 -12.05
N ILE A 454 -5.03 -8.27 -11.15
CA ILE A 454 -6.23 -7.58 -10.66
C ILE A 454 -5.82 -6.70 -9.48
N SER A 455 -6.05 -5.40 -9.61
CA SER A 455 -5.79 -4.42 -8.57
C SER A 455 -7.02 -4.25 -7.67
N ASP A 456 -6.79 -4.23 -6.37
CA ASP A 456 -7.81 -3.83 -5.39
C ASP A 456 -7.89 -2.29 -5.38
N TYR A 457 -9.05 -1.77 -5.77
CA TYR A 457 -9.30 -0.34 -5.83
C TYR A 457 -9.08 0.35 -4.48
N PHE A 458 -9.53 -0.26 -3.37
CA PHE A 458 -9.41 0.33 -2.03
C PHE A 458 -7.96 0.36 -1.56
N LEU A 459 -7.16 -0.65 -1.94
CA LEU A 459 -5.72 -0.61 -1.66
C LEU A 459 -5.03 0.51 -2.43
N LEU A 460 -5.42 0.77 -3.69
CA LEU A 460 -4.87 1.88 -4.46
C LEU A 460 -5.32 3.24 -3.92
N VAL A 461 -6.58 3.39 -3.51
CA VAL A 461 -7.10 4.63 -2.90
C VAL A 461 -6.35 4.99 -1.61
N LYS A 462 -5.95 4.00 -0.81
CA LYS A 462 -5.13 4.22 0.41
C LYS A 462 -3.75 4.81 0.13
N THR A 463 -3.28 4.80 -1.12
CA THR A 463 -2.00 5.42 -1.52
C THR A 463 -2.10 6.92 -1.80
N HIS A 464 -3.28 7.53 -1.61
CA HIS A 464 -3.49 8.96 -1.82
C HIS A 464 -2.53 9.80 -0.97
N PRO A 465 -1.85 10.82 -1.53
CA PRO A 465 -0.92 11.69 -0.82
C PRO A 465 -1.64 12.73 0.07
N ASN A 466 -2.68 12.33 0.80
CA ASN A 466 -3.43 13.25 1.68
C ASN A 466 -2.61 13.54 2.95
N PRO A 467 -2.31 14.82 3.26
CA PRO A 467 -1.60 15.20 4.49
C PRO A 467 -2.27 14.69 5.77
N LYS A 468 -3.61 14.61 5.80
CA LYS A 468 -4.37 14.15 6.98
C LYS A 468 -4.10 12.68 7.32
N THR A 469 -3.76 11.86 6.33
CA THR A 469 -3.41 10.45 6.52
C THR A 469 -1.89 10.25 6.52
N GLU A 470 -1.11 11.32 6.48
CA GLU A 470 0.35 11.22 6.42
C GLU A 470 0.93 10.51 7.64
N GLU A 471 0.62 11.00 8.83
CA GLU A 471 1.21 10.42 10.03
C GLU A 471 0.75 8.97 10.29
N ILE A 472 -0.50 8.64 9.97
CA ILE A 472 -1.04 7.28 10.14
C ILE A 472 -0.30 6.28 9.26
N GLU A 473 -0.16 6.56 7.96
CA GLU A 473 0.52 5.64 7.05
C GLU A 473 2.02 5.57 7.34
N LYS A 474 2.62 6.62 7.90
CA LYS A 474 4.00 6.57 8.37
C LYS A 474 4.12 5.54 9.49
N ILE A 475 3.28 5.66 10.52
CA ILE A 475 3.26 4.70 11.63
C ILE A 475 2.95 3.29 11.09
N TYR A 476 2.04 3.17 10.12
CA TYR A 476 1.76 1.89 9.45
C TYR A 476 2.98 1.31 8.73
N SER A 477 3.73 2.13 7.99
CA SER A 477 4.95 1.68 7.31
C SER A 477 6.03 1.27 8.32
N GLU A 478 6.15 1.97 9.45
CA GLU A 478 7.07 1.61 10.54
C GLU A 478 6.66 0.26 11.16
N ILE A 479 5.36 0.03 11.37
CA ILE A 479 4.79 -1.25 11.81
C ILE A 479 5.10 -2.36 10.80
N GLN A 480 4.89 -2.14 9.50
CA GLN A 480 5.22 -3.09 8.44
C GLN A 480 6.72 -3.41 8.39
N ASN A 481 7.57 -2.45 8.76
CA ASN A 481 9.02 -2.61 8.84
C ASN A 481 9.48 -3.27 10.15
N GLY A 482 8.57 -3.63 11.06
CA GLY A 482 8.84 -4.39 12.29
C GLY A 482 8.68 -3.60 13.60
N GLU A 483 8.36 -2.30 13.55
CA GLU A 483 8.18 -1.46 14.76
C GLU A 483 6.76 -1.59 15.36
N LEU A 484 6.43 -2.80 15.82
CA LEU A 484 5.10 -3.13 16.35
C LEU A 484 4.73 -2.40 17.66
N SER A 485 5.67 -1.75 18.34
CA SER A 485 5.39 -0.93 19.53
C SER A 485 4.59 0.34 19.22
N LYS A 486 4.61 0.78 17.96
CA LYS A 486 3.90 2.00 17.51
C LYS A 486 2.44 1.78 17.16
N VAL A 487 1.94 0.55 17.24
CA VAL A 487 0.53 0.23 16.92
C VAL A 487 -0.44 1.01 17.81
N LEU A 488 -0.10 1.19 19.09
CA LEU A 488 -0.93 1.96 20.01
C LEU A 488 -0.87 3.48 19.77
N ASP A 489 0.13 3.97 19.02
CA ASP A 489 0.20 5.37 18.58
C ASP A 489 -0.84 5.68 17.50
N LEU A 490 -1.49 4.68 16.92
CA LEU A 490 -2.56 4.90 15.94
C LEU A 490 -3.90 5.23 16.60
N LEU A 491 -4.08 4.86 17.89
CA LEU A 491 -5.37 4.89 18.55
C LEU A 491 -5.94 6.31 18.71
N HIS A 492 -5.09 7.33 18.85
CA HIS A 492 -5.59 8.71 18.94
C HIS A 492 -6.20 9.19 17.62
N TYR A 493 -5.69 8.77 16.47
CA TYR A 493 -6.30 9.14 15.20
C TYR A 493 -7.69 8.53 15.02
N ALA A 494 -7.90 7.31 15.51
CA ALA A 494 -9.20 6.65 15.45
C ALA A 494 -10.24 7.30 16.37
N ILE A 495 -9.86 7.66 17.59
CA ILE A 495 -10.83 8.21 18.56
C ILE A 495 -11.29 9.63 18.17
N PHE A 496 -10.39 10.44 17.61
CA PHE A 496 -10.68 11.80 17.14
C PHE A 496 -11.10 11.85 15.66
N ASP A 497 -11.52 10.71 15.09
CA ASP A 497 -12.05 10.68 13.73
C ASP A 497 -13.45 11.32 13.69
N GLU A 498 -13.52 12.51 13.07
CA GLU A 498 -14.72 13.33 12.92
C GLU A 498 -15.26 13.32 11.47
N THR A 499 -14.85 12.36 10.63
CA THR A 499 -15.20 12.30 9.20
C THR A 499 -16.72 12.36 8.96
N GLU A 500 -17.55 11.93 9.92
CA GLU A 500 -19.01 11.86 9.81
C GLU A 500 -19.79 12.81 10.72
N ASN A 501 -19.13 13.73 11.43
CA ASN A 501 -19.81 14.64 12.34
C ASN A 501 -20.57 15.74 11.57
N GLU A 502 -21.88 15.58 11.41
CA GLU A 502 -22.78 16.57 10.78
C GLU A 502 -23.10 17.78 11.68
N THR A 503 -22.78 17.71 12.97
CA THR A 503 -22.92 18.82 13.90
C THR A 503 -21.52 19.27 14.29
N GLY A 504 -21.14 20.51 13.99
CA GLY A 504 -19.86 21.13 14.39
C GLY A 504 -19.70 21.31 15.92
N ALA A 505 -20.05 20.29 16.69
CA ALA A 505 -19.77 20.18 18.09
C ALA A 505 -18.47 19.39 18.24
N SER A 506 -17.39 20.14 18.34
CA SER A 506 -16.10 19.63 18.80
C SER A 506 -16.22 19.29 20.29
N PHE A 507 -16.71 18.09 20.59
CA PHE A 507 -17.00 17.67 21.97
C PHE A 507 -15.73 17.36 22.79
N LEU A 508 -14.57 17.23 22.15
CA LEU A 508 -13.28 16.92 22.82
C LEU A 508 -12.22 18.04 22.74
N ASP A 509 -12.55 19.24 22.24
CA ASP A 509 -11.56 20.33 22.05
C ASP A 509 -10.88 20.80 23.35
N SER A 510 -11.51 20.59 24.51
CA SER A 510 -10.93 20.98 25.80
C SER A 510 -9.74 20.12 26.23
N ARG A 511 -9.54 18.91 25.65
CA ARG A 511 -8.35 18.06 25.90
C ARG A 511 -7.27 18.16 24.82
N ARG A 512 -7.62 18.65 23.62
CA ARG A 512 -6.66 18.88 22.52
C ARG A 512 -5.49 19.73 23.00
N ASN A 513 -5.77 20.81 23.73
CA ASN A 513 -4.77 21.76 24.25
C ASN A 513 -3.83 21.20 25.34
N LEU A 514 -4.13 20.06 25.96
CA LEU A 514 -3.26 19.46 26.99
C LEU A 514 -2.26 18.46 26.41
N VAL A 515 -2.63 17.76 25.33
CA VAL A 515 -1.77 16.76 24.69
C VAL A 515 -0.77 17.41 23.73
N THR A 516 -1.14 18.49 23.03
CA THR A 516 -0.17 19.26 22.21
C THR A 516 0.96 19.82 23.07
N LYS A 517 0.67 20.15 24.34
CA LYS A 517 1.66 20.70 25.28
C LYS A 517 2.63 19.67 25.87
N LEU A 518 2.33 18.37 25.81
CA LEU A 518 3.18 17.31 26.38
C LEU A 518 4.19 16.72 25.40
N ASN A 519 4.04 17.00 24.09
CA ASN A 519 4.94 16.52 23.05
C ASN A 519 5.89 17.59 22.49
N ASP A 520 5.80 18.85 22.93
CA ASP A 520 6.61 19.97 22.43
C ASP A 520 8.06 19.99 22.98
N ASP A 521 8.45 19.08 23.90
CA ASP A 521 9.81 19.05 24.51
C ASP A 521 10.83 18.15 23.78
N LYS A 522 10.54 17.75 22.54
CA LYS A 522 11.60 17.32 21.60
C LYS A 522 11.48 18.14 20.32
N GLU A 523 12.39 19.08 20.14
CA GLU A 523 12.60 19.81 18.89
C GLU A 523 12.73 18.83 17.72
N LEU A 524 11.63 18.56 17.04
CA LEU A 524 11.63 18.28 15.61
C LEU A 524 11.19 19.57 14.94
N GLU A 525 12.00 20.07 14.02
CA GLU A 525 11.76 21.27 13.20
C GLU A 525 10.29 21.33 12.75
N LYS A 526 9.52 22.29 13.30
CA LYS A 526 8.20 22.71 12.79
C LYS A 526 8.42 23.32 11.41
N LEU A 527 8.50 22.49 10.37
CA LEU A 527 8.68 22.97 8.99
C LEU A 527 7.35 23.27 8.26
N TYR A 528 6.19 22.92 8.84
CA TYR A 528 4.89 23.18 8.22
C TYR A 528 3.80 23.45 9.27
N ASP A 529 3.26 24.68 9.29
CA ASP A 529 2.00 25.00 9.97
C ASP A 529 0.84 24.58 9.06
N LEU A 530 0.21 23.46 9.39
CA LEU A 530 -0.86 22.82 8.59
C LEU A 530 -2.27 23.15 9.09
N SER A 531 -2.41 24.10 10.02
CA SER A 531 -3.70 24.54 10.59
C SER A 531 -4.66 25.13 9.53
N SER A 532 -4.13 25.50 8.36
CA SER A 532 -4.87 26.09 7.24
C SER A 532 -5.26 25.13 6.11
N TYR A 533 -5.01 23.81 6.21
CA TYR A 533 -5.40 22.87 5.16
C TYR A 533 -6.93 22.73 5.07
N LYS A 534 -7.52 23.32 4.02
CA LYS A 534 -8.90 23.07 3.61
C LYS A 534 -8.90 21.97 2.52
N PRO A 535 -9.57 20.83 2.74
CA PRO A 535 -9.70 19.81 1.71
C PRO A 535 -10.37 20.41 0.46
N ILE A 536 -9.89 20.03 -0.73
CA ILE A 536 -10.51 20.45 -1.99
C ILE A 536 -11.79 19.61 -2.17
N GLU A 537 -12.94 20.26 -2.10
CA GLU A 537 -14.26 19.65 -2.24
C GLU A 537 -14.50 19.25 -3.70
N ASN A 538 -14.23 17.98 -4.03
CA ASN A 538 -14.73 17.32 -5.23
C ASN A 538 -15.86 16.36 -4.81
N SER A 539 -17.00 16.40 -5.51
CA SER A 539 -18.22 15.64 -5.14
C SER A 539 -18.10 14.11 -5.23
N GLY A 540 -16.99 13.58 -5.77
CA GLY A 540 -16.59 12.16 -5.67
C GLY A 540 -15.63 11.85 -4.52
N PHE A 541 -14.92 12.87 -4.00
CA PHE A 541 -13.88 12.75 -2.99
C PHE A 541 -14.44 12.65 -1.57
N GLU A 542 -15.52 13.38 -1.26
CA GLU A 542 -16.27 13.22 0.00
C GLU A 542 -16.76 11.77 0.20
N LYS A 543 -17.03 11.06 -0.90
CA LYS A 543 -17.57 9.70 -0.93
C LYS A 543 -16.49 8.63 -0.70
N ASN A 544 -15.27 8.88 -1.18
CA ASN A 544 -14.07 8.10 -0.86
C ASN A 544 -13.54 8.40 0.56
N LEU A 545 -13.89 9.55 1.14
CA LEU A 545 -13.44 9.99 2.45
C LEU A 545 -13.90 9.04 3.58
N LEU A 546 -15.12 8.49 3.49
CA LEU A 546 -15.65 7.54 4.49
C LEU A 546 -14.89 6.21 4.49
N LEU A 547 -14.54 5.70 3.31
CA LEU A 547 -13.76 4.48 3.12
C LEU A 547 -12.26 4.68 3.37
N SER A 548 -11.83 5.93 3.53
CA SER A 548 -10.50 6.34 3.97
C SER A 548 -10.50 7.02 5.34
N SER A 549 -11.58 6.86 6.12
CA SER A 549 -11.70 7.42 7.47
C SER A 549 -10.58 6.89 8.36
N LEU A 550 -10.09 7.74 9.27
CA LEU A 550 -8.92 7.42 10.08
C LEU A 550 -9.19 6.20 10.97
N SER A 551 -10.39 6.11 11.54
CA SER A 551 -10.84 4.98 12.35
C SER A 551 -10.91 3.68 11.55
N LEU A 552 -11.46 3.69 10.34
CA LEU A 552 -11.46 2.51 9.47
C LEU A 552 -10.03 2.09 9.11
N ARG A 553 -9.15 3.06 8.85
CA ARG A 553 -7.75 2.78 8.54
C ARG A 553 -7.02 2.13 9.72
N VAL A 554 -7.18 2.66 10.92
CA VAL A 554 -6.60 2.08 12.14
C VAL A 554 -7.11 0.67 12.39
N LEU A 555 -8.41 0.42 12.16
CA LEU A 555 -8.99 -0.92 12.25
C LEU A 555 -8.32 -1.90 11.27
N ASP A 556 -8.14 -1.50 10.00
CA ASP A 556 -7.45 -2.33 9.00
C ASP A 556 -6.01 -2.66 9.43
N VAL A 557 -5.29 -1.71 10.03
CA VAL A 557 -3.94 -1.94 10.53
C VAL A 557 -3.93 -2.97 11.65
N LEU A 558 -4.84 -2.84 12.63
CA LEU A 558 -4.95 -3.78 13.74
C LEU A 558 -5.25 -5.21 13.26
N LYS A 559 -6.20 -5.34 12.32
CA LYS A 559 -6.54 -6.63 11.70
C LYS A 559 -5.36 -7.23 10.94
N PHE A 560 -4.62 -6.42 10.17
CA PHE A 560 -3.44 -6.88 9.44
C PHE A 560 -2.37 -7.46 10.38
N ILE A 561 -2.15 -6.84 11.54
CA ILE A 561 -1.19 -7.32 12.54
C ILE A 561 -1.67 -8.64 13.16
N ASN A 562 -2.97 -8.77 13.43
CA ASN A 562 -3.56 -9.98 14.01
C ASN A 562 -3.46 -11.17 13.03
N LEU A 563 -3.71 -10.96 11.74
CA LEU A 563 -3.68 -12.03 10.71
C LEU A 563 -2.27 -12.54 10.39
N ASN A 564 -1.25 -11.66 10.34
CA ASN A 564 0.10 -12.04 9.94
C ASN A 564 1.00 -12.46 11.12
N GLY A 565 0.47 -12.36 12.35
CA GLY A 565 1.23 -12.54 13.58
C GLY A 565 2.30 -11.46 13.76
N ILE A 566 2.75 -11.29 15.01
CA ILE A 566 4.02 -10.60 15.33
C ILE A 566 5.16 -11.56 14.94
N SER A 567 5.29 -11.85 13.65
CA SER A 567 6.37 -12.68 13.13
C SER A 567 7.64 -11.85 13.16
N THR A 568 8.35 -11.92 14.28
CA THR A 568 9.68 -11.33 14.51
C THR A 568 10.77 -11.91 13.61
N ASN A 569 10.46 -12.87 12.73
CA ASN A 569 11.43 -13.61 11.92
C ASN A 569 11.22 -13.47 10.41
N LYS A 570 11.16 -12.23 9.88
CA LYS A 570 11.45 -11.95 8.45
C LYS A 570 12.59 -10.95 8.24
N GLN A 571 13.40 -10.70 9.28
CA GLN A 571 14.70 -10.03 9.12
C GLN A 571 15.83 -11.00 8.72
N ALA A 572 15.63 -12.32 8.84
CA ALA A 572 16.66 -13.31 8.54
C ALA A 572 17.02 -13.42 7.05
N ASP A 573 16.11 -13.05 6.14
CA ASP A 573 16.36 -13.16 4.68
C ASP A 573 16.94 -11.89 4.05
N ILE A 574 17.22 -10.85 4.85
CA ILE A 574 17.81 -9.58 4.35
C ILE A 574 19.25 -9.38 4.89
N SER A 575 19.77 -10.29 5.72
CA SER A 575 21.13 -10.19 6.27
C SER A 575 22.21 -11.01 5.52
N ILE A 576 21.93 -11.55 4.33
CA ILE A 576 22.90 -12.40 3.61
C ILE A 576 23.90 -11.59 2.74
N ASP A 577 23.65 -10.31 2.43
CA ASP A 577 24.54 -9.56 1.51
C ASP A 577 25.43 -8.48 2.16
N GLU A 578 25.52 -8.42 3.50
CA GLU A 578 26.47 -7.53 4.21
C GLU A 578 27.51 -8.25 5.09
N GLN A 579 27.72 -9.56 4.92
CA GLN A 579 28.82 -10.29 5.57
C GLN A 579 29.65 -11.10 4.58
N GLU A 580 30.46 -10.39 3.78
CA GLU A 580 31.72 -10.94 3.23
C GLU A 580 32.94 -10.20 3.82
N GLU A 581 33.02 -10.06 5.13
CA GLU A 581 34.31 -9.94 5.82
C GLU A 581 34.25 -10.72 7.14
N ASN A 582 35.11 -11.75 7.25
CA ASN A 582 35.40 -12.63 8.40
C ASN A 582 34.81 -14.05 8.36
N LEU A 583 35.30 -14.88 7.44
CA LEU A 583 35.38 -16.33 7.65
C LEU A 583 36.58 -16.65 8.55
N GLY A 584 36.30 -16.89 9.83
CA GLY A 584 37.28 -17.37 10.80
C GLY A 584 36.61 -18.14 11.93
N ASN A 585 36.54 -19.46 11.78
CA ASN A 585 36.26 -20.51 12.79
C ASN A 585 35.01 -20.36 13.67
N ILE A 586 34.16 -21.40 13.67
CA ILE A 586 33.84 -22.23 14.85
C ILE A 586 32.92 -23.38 14.40
N ASN A 587 33.38 -24.60 14.64
CA ASN A 587 32.56 -25.83 14.64
C ASN A 587 31.71 -25.86 15.91
N GLY A 588 30.45 -26.31 15.79
CA GLY A 588 29.65 -26.75 16.92
C GLY A 588 28.20 -27.06 16.55
N ASN A 589 27.85 -28.34 16.52
CA ASN A 589 26.47 -28.81 16.63
C ASN A 589 25.90 -28.35 17.98
N GLU A 590 24.62 -27.97 18.03
CA GLU A 590 23.58 -28.65 18.82
C GLU A 590 22.22 -27.95 18.70
N GLU A 591 21.19 -28.79 18.73
CA GLU A 591 19.76 -28.49 18.65
C GLU A 591 19.29 -27.61 19.82
N GLY A 592 18.42 -26.65 19.53
CA GLY A 592 17.72 -25.88 20.55
C GLY A 592 17.20 -24.54 20.02
N GLU A 593 15.94 -24.52 19.58
CA GLU A 593 15.19 -23.27 19.39
C GLU A 593 15.08 -22.54 20.73
N VAL A 594 16.00 -21.61 20.99
CA VAL A 594 15.86 -20.65 22.08
C VAL A 594 15.26 -19.38 21.49
N ALA A 595 13.93 -19.26 21.61
CA ALA A 595 13.25 -17.99 21.43
C ALA A 595 13.78 -17.00 22.49
N THR A 596 14.74 -16.16 22.13
CA THR A 596 15.21 -15.06 22.98
C THR A 596 14.10 -14.03 23.14
N VAL A 597 13.30 -14.18 24.21
CA VAL A 597 12.33 -13.18 24.66
C VAL A 597 13.11 -11.94 25.11
N ARG A 598 13.02 -10.84 24.36
CA ARG A 598 13.53 -9.54 24.81
C ARG A 598 12.73 -9.08 26.03
N ASN A 599 13.39 -8.90 27.18
CA ASN A 599 12.78 -8.26 28.34
C ASN A 599 12.53 -6.77 28.02
N LEU A 600 11.26 -6.36 28.03
CA LEU A 600 10.84 -4.97 27.82
C LEU A 600 10.98 -4.20 29.14
N SER A 601 11.37 -2.92 29.06
CA SER A 601 11.43 -2.09 30.27
C SER A 601 10.03 -1.81 30.83
N PHE A 602 9.91 -1.77 32.17
CA PHE A 602 8.66 -1.46 32.86
C PHE A 602 8.02 -0.13 32.41
N ALA A 603 8.85 0.86 32.07
CA ALA A 603 8.40 2.17 31.58
C ALA A 603 7.66 2.08 30.22
N VAL A 604 8.13 1.22 29.31
CA VAL A 604 7.49 0.99 28.00
C VAL A 604 6.14 0.30 28.21
N LEU A 605 6.11 -0.78 29.01
CA LEU A 605 4.88 -1.52 29.32
C LEU A 605 3.80 -0.62 29.95
N LYS A 606 4.19 0.25 30.88
CA LYS A 606 3.29 1.24 31.52
C LYS A 606 2.76 2.27 30.51
N THR A 607 3.59 2.67 29.55
CA THR A 607 3.20 3.63 28.50
C THR A 607 2.21 3.01 27.53
N GLU A 608 2.44 1.77 27.09
CA GLU A 608 1.50 1.03 26.24
C GLU A 608 0.14 0.84 26.94
N LYS A 609 0.15 0.40 28.20
CA LYS A 609 -1.09 0.27 28.99
C LYS A 609 -1.81 1.62 29.10
N ARG A 610 -1.10 2.73 29.31
CA ARG A 610 -1.73 4.06 29.37
C ARG A 610 -2.42 4.43 28.05
N LYS A 611 -1.81 4.17 26.90
CA LYS A 611 -2.41 4.44 25.58
C LYS A 611 -3.68 3.60 25.37
N LEU A 612 -3.61 2.32 25.72
CA LEU A 612 -4.76 1.41 25.69
C LEU A 612 -5.92 1.91 26.58
N MET A 613 -5.65 2.23 27.84
CA MET A 613 -6.67 2.73 28.77
C MET A 613 -7.24 4.07 28.31
N SER A 614 -6.40 4.98 27.81
CA SER A 614 -6.86 6.26 27.28
C SER A 614 -7.83 6.07 26.12
N TYR A 615 -7.65 5.07 25.26
CA TYR A 615 -8.60 4.79 24.18
C TYR A 615 -9.96 4.33 24.73
N PHE A 616 -9.96 3.36 25.66
CA PHE A 616 -11.18 2.86 26.29
C PHE A 616 -11.93 3.96 27.06
N ASP A 617 -11.22 4.76 27.85
CA ASP A 617 -11.82 5.87 28.60
C ASP A 617 -12.41 6.92 27.68
N ASN A 618 -11.71 7.29 26.60
CA ASN A 618 -12.23 8.26 25.63
C ASN A 618 -13.44 7.71 24.88
N LEU A 619 -13.45 6.42 24.50
CA LEU A 619 -14.60 5.79 23.85
C LEU A 619 -15.81 5.72 24.79
N TYR A 620 -15.60 5.33 26.05
CA TYR A 620 -16.64 5.31 27.08
C TYR A 620 -17.26 6.69 27.25
N ASN A 621 -16.43 7.72 27.45
CA ASN A 621 -16.91 9.11 27.61
C ASN A 621 -17.68 9.59 26.37
N TYR A 622 -17.19 9.29 25.17
CA TYR A 622 -17.87 9.62 23.92
C TYR A 622 -19.26 8.96 23.83
N GLN A 623 -19.38 7.68 24.15
CA GLN A 623 -20.66 6.96 24.12
C GLN A 623 -21.63 7.48 25.19
N GLN A 624 -21.13 7.74 26.41
CA GLN A 624 -21.90 8.32 27.51
C GLN A 624 -22.42 9.72 27.17
N GLU A 625 -21.62 10.56 26.53
CA GLU A 625 -22.04 11.89 26.10
C GLU A 625 -23.18 11.83 25.06
N ILE A 626 -23.12 10.91 24.11
CA ILE A 626 -24.19 10.72 23.12
C ILE A 626 -25.47 10.18 23.77
N LEU A 627 -25.36 9.26 24.72
CA LEU A 627 -26.51 8.62 25.37
C LEU A 627 -27.17 9.51 26.44
N TYR A 628 -26.37 10.19 27.24
CA TYR A 628 -26.78 10.80 28.51
C TYR A 628 -26.34 12.26 28.68
N GLY A 629 -25.57 12.81 27.74
CA GLY A 629 -25.10 14.19 27.81
C GLY A 629 -26.23 15.23 27.72
N ASN A 630 -25.98 16.42 28.27
CA ASN A 630 -26.93 17.54 28.31
C ASN A 630 -27.41 17.98 26.92
N ASN A 631 -26.57 17.83 25.89
CA ASN A 631 -26.85 18.21 24.51
C ASN A 631 -27.14 16.99 23.62
N ARG A 632 -27.57 15.86 24.19
CA ARG A 632 -27.78 14.62 23.42
C ARG A 632 -28.80 14.79 22.29
N PRO A 633 -28.54 14.24 21.10
CA PRO A 633 -29.51 14.22 20.01
C PRO A 633 -30.75 13.39 20.36
N LYS A 634 -31.95 13.87 19.98
CA LYS A 634 -33.22 13.19 20.25
C LYS A 634 -33.29 11.77 19.68
N THR A 635 -32.71 11.58 18.50
CA THR A 635 -32.56 10.27 17.85
C THR A 635 -31.19 10.22 17.21
N TYR A 636 -30.26 9.50 17.83
CA TYR A 636 -28.96 9.21 17.24
C TYR A 636 -28.99 7.84 16.56
N ARG A 637 -28.35 7.73 15.39
CA ARG A 637 -28.14 6.46 14.71
C ARG A 637 -26.64 6.27 14.50
N PRO A 638 -26.01 5.21 15.04
CA PRO A 638 -24.58 5.00 14.89
C PRO A 638 -24.12 5.05 13.44
N THR A 639 -23.00 5.71 13.23
CA THR A 639 -22.36 5.91 11.92
C THR A 639 -21.37 4.78 11.61
N LEU A 640 -20.72 4.84 10.44
CA LEU A 640 -19.63 3.93 10.08
C LEU A 640 -18.45 4.12 11.05
N THR A 641 -18.12 5.36 11.38
CA THR A 641 -17.06 5.77 12.30
C THR A 641 -17.34 5.35 13.75
N ASP A 642 -18.59 5.36 14.21
CA ASP A 642 -18.94 4.80 15.53
C ASP A 642 -18.71 3.29 15.57
N LEU A 643 -19.11 2.59 14.50
CA LEU A 643 -18.95 1.14 14.38
C LEU A 643 -17.47 0.73 14.29
N THR A 644 -16.63 1.49 13.58
CA THR A 644 -15.19 1.24 13.50
C THR A 644 -14.50 1.51 14.84
N LYS A 645 -14.84 2.60 15.55
CA LYS A 645 -14.34 2.86 16.93
C LYS A 645 -14.70 1.72 17.88
N TYR A 646 -15.93 1.22 17.79
CA TYR A 646 -16.38 0.06 18.56
C TYR A 646 -15.58 -1.22 18.22
N LEU A 647 -15.40 -1.52 16.93
CA LEU A 647 -14.62 -2.68 16.48
C LEU A 647 -13.15 -2.60 16.92
N ILE A 648 -12.53 -1.42 16.89
CA ILE A 648 -11.17 -1.22 17.43
C ILE A 648 -11.13 -1.60 18.91
N ALA A 649 -12.12 -1.20 19.71
CA ALA A 649 -12.17 -1.59 21.12
C ALA A 649 -12.25 -3.12 21.28
N LEU A 650 -13.06 -3.81 20.46
CA LEU A 650 -13.15 -5.27 20.48
C LEU A 650 -11.83 -5.96 20.07
N GLU A 651 -11.14 -5.45 19.03
CA GLU A 651 -9.81 -5.94 18.64
C GLU A 651 -8.79 -5.78 19.77
N LEU A 652 -8.80 -4.62 20.45
CA LEU A 652 -7.91 -4.36 21.58
C LEU A 652 -8.21 -5.25 22.80
N ILE A 653 -9.50 -5.47 23.12
CA ILE A 653 -9.91 -6.41 24.19
C ILE A 653 -9.44 -7.82 23.85
N THR A 654 -9.57 -8.24 22.59
CA THR A 654 -9.16 -9.57 22.11
C THR A 654 -7.64 -9.74 22.17
N GLU A 655 -6.87 -8.74 21.75
CA GLU A 655 -5.40 -8.80 21.68
C GLU A 655 -4.73 -8.68 23.06
N TYR A 656 -5.19 -7.75 23.90
CA TYR A 656 -4.57 -7.46 25.20
C TYR A 656 -5.25 -8.19 26.37
N GLY A 657 -6.40 -8.81 26.14
CA GLY A 657 -7.14 -9.58 27.13
C GLY A 657 -6.32 -10.76 27.65
N GLY A 658 -6.07 -10.77 28.96
CA GLY A 658 -5.27 -11.79 29.62
C GLY A 658 -3.79 -11.78 29.25
N LYS A 659 -3.31 -10.74 28.54
CA LYS A 659 -1.90 -10.63 28.12
C LYS A 659 -1.02 -10.22 29.29
N PHE A 660 0.07 -10.97 29.49
CA PHE A 660 1.11 -10.67 30.48
C PHE A 660 2.47 -10.52 29.80
N ALA A 661 3.29 -9.59 30.27
CA ALA A 661 4.68 -9.41 29.87
C ALA A 661 5.62 -9.60 31.06
N LYS A 662 6.78 -10.21 30.82
CA LYS A 662 7.85 -10.34 31.82
C LYS A 662 8.74 -9.10 31.78
N TYR A 663 9.14 -8.61 32.95
CA TYR A 663 10.16 -7.56 33.07
C TYR A 663 11.04 -7.84 34.28
N ASP A 664 12.30 -7.43 34.18
CA ASP A 664 13.23 -7.54 35.29
C ASP A 664 13.36 -6.19 35.99
N GLU A 665 13.24 -6.20 37.31
CA GLU A 665 13.50 -5.05 38.17
C GLU A 665 14.36 -5.53 39.34
N GLN A 666 15.54 -4.93 39.52
CA GLN A 666 16.48 -5.25 40.60
C GLN A 666 16.81 -6.77 40.71
N ASP A 667 17.15 -7.42 39.59
CA ASP A 667 17.46 -8.86 39.50
C ASP A 667 16.31 -9.80 39.95
N THR A 668 15.08 -9.28 40.04
CA THR A 668 13.86 -10.08 40.26
C THR A 668 12.94 -10.01 39.05
N GLN A 669 12.41 -11.16 38.64
CA GLN A 669 11.49 -11.28 37.50
C GLN A 669 10.05 -11.01 37.94
N HIS A 670 9.42 -10.01 37.33
CA HIS A 670 8.05 -9.59 37.58
C HIS A 670 7.14 -9.82 36.36
N PHE A 671 5.83 -9.84 36.60
CA PHE A 671 4.81 -9.96 35.55
C PHE A 671 3.95 -8.70 35.49
N PHE A 672 3.81 -8.13 34.30
CA PHE A 672 2.96 -6.99 34.01
C PHE A 672 1.70 -7.44 33.27
N SER A 673 0.51 -7.09 33.75
CA SER A 673 -0.76 -7.39 33.07
C SER A 673 -1.32 -6.16 32.36
N TYR A 674 -1.62 -6.32 31.07
CA TYR A 674 -2.26 -5.28 30.27
C TYR A 674 -3.73 -5.15 30.64
N LEU A 675 -4.53 -6.20 30.38
CA LEU A 675 -5.98 -6.24 30.61
C LEU A 675 -6.37 -7.57 31.28
N PRO A 676 -6.37 -7.67 32.62
CA PRO A 676 -6.57 -8.93 33.33
C PRO A 676 -8.03 -9.43 33.35
N PHE A 677 -8.21 -10.73 33.61
CA PHE A 677 -9.51 -11.34 33.93
C PHE A 677 -9.77 -11.21 35.45
N VAL A 678 -10.27 -10.05 35.89
CA VAL A 678 -10.59 -9.78 37.31
C VAL A 678 -12.05 -9.39 37.48
N ASP A 679 -12.56 -9.56 38.70
CA ASP A 679 -13.92 -9.20 39.07
C ASP A 679 -13.98 -7.71 39.46
N ASN A 680 -13.87 -6.82 38.46
CA ASN A 680 -13.99 -5.36 38.62
C ASN A 680 -14.81 -4.78 37.45
N TYR A 681 -15.58 -3.73 37.70
CA TYR A 681 -16.49 -3.05 36.78
C TYR A 681 -15.82 -1.86 36.06
N ASP A 682 -14.61 -1.45 36.46
CA ASP A 682 -13.85 -0.40 35.77
C ASP A 682 -13.30 -0.85 34.40
N ASN A 683 -13.06 0.10 33.49
CA ASN A 683 -12.47 -0.13 32.15
C ASN A 683 -10.98 -0.53 32.16
N ASN A 684 -10.46 -1.02 33.28
CA ASN A 684 -9.08 -1.49 33.45
C ASN A 684 -8.91 -3.01 33.35
N ASN A 685 -10.00 -3.73 33.05
CA ASN A 685 -10.07 -5.18 32.93
C ASN A 685 -11.13 -5.58 31.89
N ILE A 686 -11.14 -6.85 31.48
CA ILE A 686 -12.02 -7.33 30.41
C ILE A 686 -13.50 -7.19 30.80
N LYS A 687 -13.86 -7.44 32.06
CA LYS A 687 -15.24 -7.38 32.53
C LYS A 687 -15.81 -5.98 32.46
N GLY A 688 -15.12 -4.99 33.05
CA GLY A 688 -15.57 -3.60 32.97
C GLY A 688 -15.62 -3.07 31.54
N CYS A 689 -14.62 -3.40 30.70
CA CYS A 689 -14.67 -3.04 29.27
C CYS A 689 -15.91 -3.63 28.57
N CYS A 690 -16.26 -4.90 28.84
CA CYS A 690 -17.49 -5.49 28.29
C CYS A 690 -18.73 -4.78 28.84
N LEU A 691 -18.85 -4.59 30.14
CA LEU A 691 -20.07 -4.00 30.73
C LEU A 691 -20.31 -2.57 30.26
N ASN A 692 -19.25 -1.75 30.21
CA ASN A 692 -19.38 -0.33 29.88
C ASN A 692 -19.33 -0.09 28.37
N LEU A 693 -18.30 -0.55 27.66
CA LEU A 693 -18.13 -0.22 26.23
C LEU A 693 -19.10 -0.99 25.32
N ILE A 694 -19.30 -2.28 25.57
CA ILE A 694 -20.26 -3.10 24.79
C ILE A 694 -21.68 -2.72 25.21
N GLY A 695 -21.94 -2.60 26.51
CA GLY A 695 -23.26 -2.19 27.03
C GLY A 695 -23.75 -0.87 26.42
N ASP A 696 -22.91 0.17 26.46
CA ASP A 696 -23.23 1.49 25.91
C ASP A 696 -23.39 1.45 24.39
N PHE A 697 -22.51 0.76 23.67
CA PHE A 697 -22.65 0.64 22.21
C PHE A 697 -23.96 -0.07 21.81
N LEU A 698 -24.34 -1.14 22.50
CA LEU A 698 -25.62 -1.82 22.26
C LEU A 698 -26.82 -0.94 22.59
N MET A 699 -26.69 -0.02 23.55
CA MET A 699 -27.69 1.00 23.82
C MET A 699 -27.78 2.03 22.69
N LEU A 700 -26.65 2.44 22.10
CA LEU A 700 -26.60 3.32 20.93
C LEU A 700 -27.23 2.67 19.69
N ALA A 701 -26.95 1.38 19.45
CA ALA A 701 -27.43 0.63 18.30
C ALA A 701 -28.96 0.43 18.26
N ARG A 702 -29.67 0.68 19.38
CA ARG A 702 -31.12 0.47 19.49
C ARG A 702 -31.96 1.25 18.47
N SER A 703 -31.45 2.39 18.02
CA SER A 703 -32.13 3.28 17.06
C SER A 703 -31.90 2.87 15.60
N GLY A 704 -31.12 1.81 15.36
CA GLY A 704 -30.60 1.44 14.05
C GLY A 704 -29.42 2.32 13.61
N PHE A 705 -28.77 1.92 12.53
CA PHE A 705 -27.59 2.60 11.97
C PHE A 705 -27.99 3.71 10.99
N LYS A 706 -27.09 4.67 10.77
CA LYS A 706 -27.25 5.73 9.75
C LYS A 706 -27.54 5.06 8.40
N ALA A 707 -28.47 5.62 7.64
CA ALA A 707 -28.75 5.16 6.28
C ALA A 707 -27.80 5.89 5.32
N TYR A 708 -27.18 5.14 4.41
CA TYR A 708 -26.28 5.68 3.40
C TYR A 708 -26.94 5.58 2.04
N GLU A 709 -26.73 6.56 1.17
CA GLU A 709 -27.29 6.52 -0.18
C GLU A 709 -26.50 5.57 -1.09
N PHE A 710 -25.18 5.50 -0.87
CA PHE A 710 -24.24 4.75 -1.70
C PHE A 710 -24.22 3.25 -1.37
N ASP A 711 -24.40 2.41 -2.39
CA ASP A 711 -24.47 0.94 -2.22
C ASP A 711 -23.20 0.35 -1.62
N TYR A 712 -22.04 0.93 -1.93
CA TYR A 712 -20.75 0.52 -1.37
C TYR A 712 -20.66 0.73 0.14
N THR A 713 -21.04 1.91 0.63
CA THR A 713 -21.05 2.20 2.07
C THR A 713 -22.07 1.35 2.80
N LYS A 714 -23.23 1.08 2.19
CA LYS A 714 -24.22 0.13 2.73
C LYS A 714 -23.61 -1.26 2.92
N LYS A 715 -22.95 -1.80 1.89
CA LYS A 715 -22.29 -3.12 1.95
C LYS A 715 -21.23 -3.16 3.05
N LYS A 716 -20.37 -2.13 3.13
CA LYS A 716 -19.32 -2.07 4.14
C LYS A 716 -19.86 -2.03 5.57
N ILE A 717 -20.94 -1.29 5.81
CA ILE A 717 -21.59 -1.30 7.13
C ILE A 717 -22.16 -2.66 7.49
N GLU A 718 -22.82 -3.34 6.55
CA GLU A 718 -23.36 -4.67 6.83
C GLU A 718 -22.25 -5.69 7.11
N GLU A 719 -21.12 -5.61 6.41
CA GLU A 719 -19.91 -6.38 6.71
C GLU A 719 -19.40 -6.11 8.14
N LEU A 720 -19.15 -4.85 8.48
CA LEU A 720 -18.63 -4.46 9.80
C LEU A 720 -19.64 -4.76 10.94
N LYS A 721 -20.95 -4.71 10.69
CA LYS A 721 -21.98 -5.10 11.66
C LYS A 721 -21.92 -6.59 11.97
N LYS A 722 -21.78 -7.44 10.95
CA LYS A 722 -21.60 -8.89 11.13
C LYS A 722 -20.34 -9.18 11.93
N GLU A 723 -19.22 -8.52 11.61
CA GLU A 723 -17.98 -8.64 12.38
C GLU A 723 -18.13 -8.16 13.83
N ALA A 724 -18.84 -7.05 14.04
CA ALA A 724 -19.10 -6.52 15.37
C ALA A 724 -19.92 -7.50 16.21
N LEU A 725 -20.94 -8.14 15.62
CA LEU A 725 -21.70 -9.21 16.28
C LEU A 725 -20.79 -10.35 16.73
N ILE A 726 -19.99 -10.89 15.81
CA ILE A 726 -19.09 -12.01 16.07
C ILE A 726 -18.09 -11.66 17.19
N SER A 727 -17.41 -10.53 17.06
CA SER A 727 -16.38 -10.11 18.02
C SER A 727 -16.96 -9.76 19.38
N THR A 728 -18.18 -9.21 19.41
CA THR A 728 -18.92 -8.95 20.67
C THR A 728 -19.19 -10.25 21.40
N ILE A 729 -19.74 -11.26 20.71
CA ILE A 729 -20.03 -12.57 21.31
C ILE A 729 -18.75 -13.21 21.84
N VAL A 730 -17.66 -13.18 21.06
CA VAL A 730 -16.38 -13.77 21.49
C VAL A 730 -15.82 -13.07 22.73
N CYS A 731 -15.89 -11.73 22.81
CA CYS A 731 -15.47 -10.99 24.02
C CYS A 731 -16.33 -11.35 25.24
N LEU A 732 -17.66 -11.46 25.08
CA LEU A 732 -18.58 -11.80 26.16
C LEU A 732 -18.40 -13.23 26.65
N VAL A 733 -18.16 -14.18 25.75
CA VAL A 733 -17.87 -15.59 26.09
C VAL A 733 -16.49 -15.71 26.75
N ASN A 734 -15.49 -14.99 26.27
CA ASN A 734 -14.15 -14.93 26.86
C ASN A 734 -14.07 -13.97 28.04
N ASN A 735 -14.98 -14.12 29.00
CA ASN A 735 -15.02 -13.34 30.22
C ASN A 735 -15.42 -14.20 31.42
N ARG A 736 -15.08 -13.78 32.64
CA ARG A 736 -15.40 -14.50 33.87
C ARG A 736 -16.70 -13.94 34.44
N TRP A 737 -17.78 -14.72 34.34
CA TRP A 737 -19.08 -14.39 34.91
C TRP A 737 -19.34 -15.22 36.16
N LYS A 738 -19.66 -14.55 37.28
CA LYS A 738 -20.19 -15.21 38.47
C LYS A 738 -21.68 -15.55 38.28
N ASP A 739 -22.20 -16.44 39.10
CA ASP A 739 -23.60 -16.90 38.97
C ASP A 739 -24.61 -15.76 39.18
N ASP A 740 -24.32 -14.80 40.07
CA ASP A 740 -25.10 -13.59 40.31
C ASP A 740 -24.94 -12.54 39.20
N GLU A 741 -23.89 -12.62 38.38
CA GLU A 741 -23.62 -11.71 37.24
C GLU A 741 -24.11 -12.29 35.89
N LEU A 742 -24.61 -13.53 35.84
CA LEU A 742 -25.01 -14.18 34.59
C LEU A 742 -26.10 -13.41 33.83
N HIS A 743 -26.94 -12.67 34.55
CA HIS A 743 -27.96 -11.84 33.94
C HIS A 743 -27.36 -10.71 33.04
N TYR A 744 -26.17 -10.19 33.37
CA TYR A 744 -25.44 -9.26 32.49
C TYR A 744 -24.99 -9.95 31.20
N PHE A 745 -24.39 -11.14 31.32
CA PHE A 745 -23.97 -11.93 30.17
C PHE A 745 -25.16 -12.22 29.24
N PHE A 746 -26.29 -12.67 29.80
CA PHE A 746 -27.48 -13.04 29.03
C PHE A 746 -28.07 -11.83 28.32
N THR A 747 -28.29 -10.73 29.04
CA THR A 747 -28.87 -9.51 28.46
C THR A 747 -27.97 -8.91 27.37
N MET A 748 -26.64 -8.86 27.57
CA MET A 748 -25.72 -8.33 26.54
C MET A 748 -25.67 -9.20 25.29
N VAL A 749 -25.60 -10.53 25.43
CA VAL A 749 -25.61 -11.44 24.26
C VAL A 749 -26.92 -11.31 23.48
N LEU A 750 -28.06 -11.33 24.15
CA LEU A 750 -29.37 -11.22 23.49
C LEU A 750 -29.53 -9.86 22.80
N ASN A 751 -29.05 -8.78 23.42
CA ASN A 751 -29.04 -7.46 22.80
C ASN A 751 -28.07 -7.38 21.61
N ALA A 752 -26.89 -8.03 21.68
CA ALA A 752 -25.97 -8.11 20.55
C ALA A 752 -26.62 -8.82 19.36
N LEU A 753 -27.22 -9.98 19.57
CA LEU A 753 -27.97 -10.72 18.56
C LEU A 753 -29.11 -9.87 17.96
N HIS A 754 -29.82 -9.11 18.80
CA HIS A 754 -30.95 -8.30 18.38
C HIS A 754 -30.56 -7.06 17.56
N TYR A 755 -29.54 -6.30 17.99
CA TYR A 755 -29.19 -5.03 17.36
C TYR A 755 -28.17 -5.16 16.23
N LEU A 756 -27.31 -6.18 16.27
CA LEU A 756 -26.26 -6.40 15.27
C LEU A 756 -26.56 -7.58 14.34
N GLY A 757 -27.46 -8.48 14.74
CA GLY A 757 -27.84 -9.67 13.98
C GLY A 757 -29.17 -9.55 13.23
N CYS A 758 -29.77 -10.70 12.93
CA CYS A 758 -31.00 -10.83 12.16
C CYS A 758 -32.23 -10.45 12.99
N LYS A 759 -33.23 -9.85 12.34
CA LYS A 759 -34.48 -9.41 12.99
C LYS A 759 -35.65 -10.37 12.84
N ASN A 760 -35.51 -11.40 12.02
CA ASN A 760 -36.54 -12.40 11.79
C ASN A 760 -36.00 -13.81 12.11
N ALA A 761 -36.89 -14.72 12.49
CA ALA A 761 -36.49 -16.03 12.98
C ALA A 761 -35.93 -16.93 11.89
N ASP A 762 -36.51 -16.90 10.68
CA ASP A 762 -36.13 -17.78 9.57
C ASP A 762 -34.73 -17.45 9.03
N ASP A 763 -34.39 -16.17 8.88
CA ASP A 763 -33.08 -15.66 8.46
C ASP A 763 -32.01 -15.97 9.51
N PHE A 764 -32.35 -15.87 10.80
CA PHE A 764 -31.42 -16.28 11.86
C PHE A 764 -31.11 -17.77 11.78
N ILE A 765 -32.12 -18.62 11.57
CA ILE A 765 -31.95 -20.07 11.45
C ILE A 765 -31.15 -20.42 10.20
N ALA A 766 -31.46 -19.80 9.05
CA ALA A 766 -30.79 -20.06 7.79
C ALA A 766 -29.28 -19.73 7.84
N ASN A 767 -28.89 -18.66 8.54
CA ASN A 767 -27.51 -18.21 8.63
C ASN A 767 -26.77 -18.71 9.89
N PHE A 768 -27.41 -19.52 10.73
CA PHE A 768 -26.85 -19.91 12.03
C PHE A 768 -25.54 -20.70 11.91
N GLU A 769 -25.44 -21.64 10.97
CA GLU A 769 -24.21 -22.43 10.78
C GLU A 769 -23.05 -21.58 10.24
N GLU A 770 -23.33 -20.60 9.39
CA GLU A 770 -22.33 -19.63 8.93
C GLU A 770 -21.84 -18.76 10.10
N LEU A 771 -22.77 -18.23 10.91
CA LEU A 771 -22.45 -17.45 12.11
C LEU A 771 -21.60 -18.26 13.10
N LYS A 772 -21.98 -19.52 13.33
CA LYS A 772 -21.24 -20.46 14.20
C LYS A 772 -19.83 -20.72 13.67
N THR A 773 -19.68 -20.96 12.36
CA THR A 773 -18.37 -21.15 11.72
C THR A 773 -17.49 -19.92 11.90
N LYS A 774 -18.03 -18.72 11.68
CA LYS A 774 -17.28 -17.46 11.85
C LYS A 774 -16.91 -17.17 13.30
N ILE A 775 -17.80 -17.45 14.27
CA ILE A 775 -17.49 -17.34 15.71
C ILE A 775 -16.36 -18.30 16.07
N ASN A 776 -16.40 -19.55 15.62
CA ASN A 776 -15.33 -20.53 15.89
C ASN A 776 -14.00 -20.12 15.26
N GLY A 777 -14.03 -19.57 14.03
CA GLY A 777 -12.85 -18.97 13.40
C GLY A 777 -12.25 -17.87 14.29
N ARG A 778 -13.07 -16.93 14.75
CA ARG A 778 -12.62 -15.85 15.64
C ARG A 778 -12.14 -16.35 17.01
N ILE A 779 -12.74 -17.41 17.56
CA ILE A 779 -12.28 -18.06 18.81
C ILE A 779 -10.89 -18.69 18.63
N SER A 780 -10.57 -19.21 17.43
CA SER A 780 -9.26 -19.80 17.14
C SER A 780 -8.12 -18.77 17.17
N GLU A 781 -8.44 -17.48 16.98
CA GLU A 781 -7.50 -16.36 17.02
C GLU A 781 -7.20 -15.88 18.46
N LEU A 782 -7.95 -16.35 19.48
CA LEU A 782 -7.75 -15.93 20.87
C LEU A 782 -6.41 -16.41 21.42
N LYS A 783 -5.54 -15.46 21.78
CA LYS A 783 -4.23 -15.74 22.42
C LYS A 783 -4.36 -16.22 23.86
N ASN A 784 -5.37 -15.73 24.60
CA ASN A 784 -5.62 -16.08 26.00
C ASN A 784 -7.10 -16.38 26.24
N ARG A 785 -7.39 -17.47 26.97
CA ARG A 785 -8.75 -17.87 27.34
C ARG A 785 -8.95 -17.80 28.85
N THR A 786 -10.14 -17.34 29.27
CA THR A 786 -10.53 -17.30 30.68
C THR A 786 -10.90 -18.68 31.24
N LYS A 787 -10.80 -18.83 32.56
CA LYS A 787 -11.30 -20.00 33.32
C LYS A 787 -12.84 -19.93 33.38
N GLY A 788 -13.52 -20.40 32.35
CA GLY A 788 -14.98 -20.31 32.20
C GLY A 788 -15.45 -20.21 30.74
N PHE A 789 -14.51 -20.01 29.81
CA PHE A 789 -14.77 -19.86 28.38
C PHE A 789 -15.70 -20.95 27.82
N GLU A 790 -15.37 -22.23 28.02
CA GLU A 790 -16.15 -23.35 27.46
C GLU A 790 -17.58 -23.41 28.03
N LYS A 791 -17.75 -23.16 29.35
CA LYS A 791 -19.08 -23.08 29.99
C LYS A 791 -19.91 -21.95 29.37
N ASN A 792 -19.32 -20.78 29.16
CA ASN A 792 -20.02 -19.65 28.56
C ASN A 792 -20.40 -19.92 27.10
N LEU A 793 -19.53 -20.62 26.35
CA LEU A 793 -19.78 -21.00 24.96
C LEU A 793 -20.93 -22.02 24.85
N GLU A 794 -20.98 -22.99 25.76
CA GLU A 794 -22.08 -23.95 25.87
C GLU A 794 -23.40 -23.24 26.22
N ILE A 795 -23.38 -22.30 27.17
CA ILE A 795 -24.56 -21.49 27.51
C ILE A 795 -25.04 -20.68 26.30
N PHE A 796 -24.11 -20.07 25.55
CA PHE A 796 -24.43 -19.29 24.36
C PHE A 796 -25.20 -20.13 23.32
N TYR A 797 -24.63 -21.25 22.89
CA TYR A 797 -25.26 -22.09 21.87
C TYR A 797 -26.47 -22.88 22.39
N GLY A 798 -26.40 -23.39 23.61
CA GLY A 798 -27.39 -24.31 24.17
C GLY A 798 -28.60 -23.62 24.83
N LYS A 799 -28.46 -22.38 25.30
CA LYS A 799 -29.53 -21.66 26.00
C LYS A 799 -29.90 -20.34 25.34
N LEU A 800 -28.92 -19.46 25.08
CA LEU A 800 -29.19 -18.09 24.64
C LEU A 800 -29.71 -18.04 23.20
N CYS A 801 -29.10 -18.75 22.26
CA CYS A 801 -29.56 -18.80 20.86
C CYS A 801 -30.99 -19.38 20.74
N PRO A 802 -31.36 -20.52 21.37
CA PRO A 802 -32.73 -21.00 21.38
C PRO A 802 -33.73 -20.02 21.98
N SER A 803 -33.38 -19.37 23.11
CA SER A 803 -34.24 -18.36 23.74
C SER A 803 -34.48 -17.15 22.82
N PHE A 804 -33.42 -16.66 22.18
CA PHE A 804 -33.49 -15.58 21.20
C PHE A 804 -34.44 -15.88 20.04
N ILE A 805 -34.36 -17.08 19.46
CA ILE A 805 -35.25 -17.53 18.37
C ILE A 805 -36.71 -17.50 18.84
N LYS A 806 -37.01 -18.00 20.05
CA LYS A 806 -38.37 -17.99 20.60
C LYS A 806 -38.90 -16.56 20.74
N VAL A 807 -38.09 -15.65 21.25
CA VAL A 807 -38.49 -14.25 21.44
C VAL A 807 -38.77 -13.57 20.10
N ILE A 808 -37.92 -13.76 19.08
CA ILE A 808 -38.18 -13.17 17.75
C ILE A 808 -39.49 -13.68 17.16
N LYS A 809 -39.77 -15.00 17.24
CA LYS A 809 -41.05 -15.55 16.80
C LYS A 809 -42.24 -14.93 17.53
N GLN A 810 -42.12 -14.74 18.85
CA GLN A 810 -43.16 -14.08 19.63
C GLN A 810 -43.37 -12.61 19.26
N ILE A 811 -42.31 -11.89 18.87
CA ILE A 811 -42.40 -10.53 18.31
C ILE A 811 -43.18 -10.55 16.99
N GLU A 812 -42.88 -11.49 16.09
CA GLU A 812 -43.57 -11.67 14.81
C GLU A 812 -45.05 -12.01 15.00
N ASP A 813 -45.35 -12.92 15.93
CA ASP A 813 -46.70 -13.37 16.29
C ASP A 813 -47.48 -12.35 17.14
N LYS A 814 -46.84 -11.24 17.55
CA LYS A 814 -47.40 -10.22 18.44
C LYS A 814 -47.95 -10.79 19.75
N THR A 815 -47.27 -11.79 20.30
CA THR A 815 -47.63 -12.43 21.57
C THR A 815 -46.88 -11.77 22.72
N PHE A 816 -47.61 -11.09 23.61
CA PHE A 816 -47.02 -10.30 24.69
C PHE A 816 -47.57 -10.70 26.05
N TYR A 817 -46.69 -10.64 27.04
CA TYR A 817 -46.98 -10.80 28.46
C TYR A 817 -47.30 -9.45 29.08
N THR A 818 -48.07 -9.49 30.17
CA THR A 818 -48.47 -8.31 30.96
C THR A 818 -47.89 -8.31 32.37
N SER A 819 -47.30 -9.42 32.80
CA SER A 819 -46.64 -9.57 34.10
C SER A 819 -45.33 -10.35 33.95
N ALA A 820 -44.36 -10.00 34.79
CA ALA A 820 -43.10 -10.72 34.99
C ALA A 820 -42.81 -10.75 36.49
N VAL A 821 -41.94 -11.66 36.90
CA VAL A 821 -41.45 -11.77 38.28
C VAL A 821 -39.98 -11.36 38.37
N GLN A 822 -39.55 -10.99 39.56
CA GLN A 822 -38.14 -10.75 39.86
C GLN A 822 -37.30 -11.96 39.43
N GLY A 823 -36.15 -11.70 38.81
CA GLY A 823 -35.27 -12.75 38.30
C GLY A 823 -35.44 -13.09 36.82
N GLN A 824 -36.54 -12.67 36.20
CA GLN A 824 -36.76 -12.91 34.77
C GLN A 824 -36.03 -11.91 33.89
N ILE A 825 -35.64 -12.34 32.69
CA ILE A 825 -35.24 -11.43 31.61
C ILE A 825 -36.46 -11.18 30.72
N ILE A 826 -36.67 -9.92 30.37
CA ILE A 826 -37.73 -9.49 29.47
C ILE A 826 -37.17 -8.75 28.27
N TYR A 827 -37.86 -8.83 27.14
CA TYR A 827 -37.63 -8.00 25.97
C TYR A 827 -38.72 -6.92 25.84
N LYS A 828 -38.29 -5.66 25.74
CA LYS A 828 -39.17 -4.52 25.50
C LYS A 828 -38.50 -3.43 24.67
N SER A 829 -39.09 -3.07 23.52
CA SER A 829 -38.68 -1.87 22.78
C SER A 829 -39.05 -0.56 23.52
N PRO A 830 -38.17 0.46 23.58
CA PRO A 830 -36.85 0.54 22.92
C PRO A 830 -35.68 -0.04 23.75
N TRP A 831 -35.94 -0.49 24.98
CA TRP A 831 -34.95 -0.93 25.97
C TRP A 831 -34.34 -2.33 25.76
N GLY A 832 -34.76 -3.07 24.75
CA GLY A 832 -34.27 -4.43 24.43
C GLY A 832 -34.43 -5.42 25.58
N TYR A 833 -33.45 -6.32 25.72
CA TYR A 833 -33.42 -7.33 26.77
C TYR A 833 -32.90 -6.73 28.08
N SER A 834 -33.67 -6.86 29.16
CA SER A 834 -33.35 -6.34 30.49
C SER A 834 -33.73 -7.34 31.57
N TYR A 835 -32.98 -7.37 32.66
CA TYR A 835 -33.26 -8.21 33.83
C TYR A 835 -34.21 -7.49 34.79
N VAL A 836 -35.21 -8.19 35.31
CA VAL A 836 -36.19 -7.65 36.27
C VAL A 836 -35.63 -7.74 37.69
N GLN A 837 -35.13 -6.62 38.20
CA GLN A 837 -34.60 -6.52 39.57
C GLN A 837 -35.72 -6.58 40.62
N SER A 838 -36.82 -5.84 40.37
CA SER A 838 -37.98 -5.83 41.26
C SER A 838 -39.24 -5.40 40.52
N VAL A 839 -40.39 -5.80 41.06
CA VAL A 839 -41.71 -5.45 40.54
C VAL A 839 -42.54 -4.86 41.67
N THR A 840 -43.08 -3.67 41.47
CA THR A 840 -43.92 -3.00 42.47
C THR A 840 -45.32 -3.63 42.53
N LYS A 841 -46.09 -3.34 43.59
CA LYS A 841 -47.50 -3.77 43.71
C LYS A 841 -48.39 -3.21 42.59
N THR A 842 -47.96 -2.15 41.92
CA THR A 842 -48.63 -1.50 40.78
C THR A 842 -48.16 -2.03 39.42
N ASN A 843 -47.33 -3.09 39.40
CA ASN A 843 -46.75 -3.69 38.20
C ASN A 843 -45.81 -2.73 37.44
N ASP A 844 -45.02 -1.96 38.19
CA ASP A 844 -43.92 -1.16 37.66
C ASP A 844 -42.60 -1.90 37.89
N PHE A 845 -41.69 -1.81 36.93
CA PHE A 845 -40.51 -2.66 36.83
C PHE A 845 -39.23 -1.87 37.08
N SER A 846 -38.39 -2.37 37.97
CA SER A 846 -36.99 -1.95 38.06
C SER A 846 -36.15 -2.86 37.18
N LEU A 847 -35.51 -2.28 36.16
CA LEU A 847 -34.78 -3.02 35.14
C LEU A 847 -33.27 -2.80 35.26
N ILE A 848 -32.53 -3.90 35.17
CA ILE A 848 -31.07 -3.89 35.09
C ILE A 848 -30.65 -4.22 33.66
N ARG A 849 -29.74 -3.41 33.11
CA ARG A 849 -29.15 -3.66 31.80
C ARG A 849 -27.82 -2.90 31.65
N PRO A 850 -26.70 -3.59 31.33
CA PRO A 850 -25.46 -2.91 30.91
C PRO A 850 -25.73 -1.99 29.71
N GLY A 851 -25.28 -0.74 29.83
CA GLY A 851 -25.65 0.36 28.94
C GLY A 851 -26.64 1.35 29.56
N PHE A 852 -27.33 1.00 30.66
CA PHE A 852 -27.87 2.00 31.60
C PHE A 852 -26.74 2.59 32.44
N MET A 853 -26.95 3.77 33.03
CA MET A 853 -25.96 4.36 33.93
C MET A 853 -25.88 3.54 35.23
N TRP A 854 -24.67 3.43 35.75
CA TRP A 854 -24.39 2.83 37.07
C TRP A 854 -25.00 3.69 38.18
N ASP A 855 -25.63 3.05 39.16
CA ASP A 855 -26.07 3.69 40.40
C ASP A 855 -25.21 3.23 41.58
N ASP A 856 -24.48 4.17 42.19
CA ASP A 856 -23.58 3.88 43.30
C ASP A 856 -24.29 3.35 44.56
N ASN A 857 -25.58 3.65 44.75
CA ASN A 857 -26.33 3.18 45.92
C ASN A 857 -26.88 1.77 45.73
N LYS A 858 -27.21 1.41 44.50
CA LYS A 858 -27.72 0.08 44.11
C LYS A 858 -26.62 -0.87 43.66
N GLU A 859 -25.42 -0.34 43.39
CA GLU A 859 -24.29 -1.07 42.81
C GLU A 859 -24.69 -1.81 41.53
N ASP A 860 -25.46 -1.15 40.66
CA ASP A 860 -26.01 -1.80 39.46
C ASP A 860 -26.34 -0.82 38.30
N TYR A 861 -26.49 -1.36 37.09
CA TYR A 861 -26.84 -0.64 35.86
C TYR A 861 -28.36 -0.47 35.72
N ILE A 862 -28.93 0.43 36.52
CA ILE A 862 -30.39 0.65 36.60
C ILE A 862 -30.86 1.99 36.03
N LYS A 863 -30.01 3.02 35.97
CA LYS A 863 -30.42 4.38 35.58
C LYS A 863 -30.53 4.53 34.06
N HIS A 864 -31.75 4.54 33.53
CA HIS A 864 -32.01 4.75 32.09
C HIS A 864 -31.99 6.22 31.63
N SER A 865 -31.86 7.17 32.56
CA SER A 865 -31.82 8.61 32.32
C SER A 865 -30.88 9.28 33.33
N PRO A 866 -30.32 10.45 33.03
CA PRO A 866 -29.40 11.16 33.92
C PRO A 866 -30.09 11.81 35.14
N ASP A 867 -31.35 11.47 35.41
CA ASP A 867 -32.11 12.00 36.54
C ASP A 867 -31.59 11.41 37.86
N GLU A 868 -31.58 12.22 38.93
CA GLU A 868 -31.07 11.79 40.24
C GLU A 868 -31.88 10.65 40.87
N ILE A 869 -33.16 10.49 40.49
CA ILE A 869 -34.09 9.52 41.05
C ILE A 869 -34.51 8.52 39.97
N TYR A 870 -34.20 7.24 40.18
CA TYR A 870 -34.75 6.17 39.37
C TYR A 870 -36.26 5.99 39.64
N LEU A 871 -37.06 5.99 38.58
CA LEU A 871 -38.48 5.72 38.63
C LEU A 871 -38.77 4.36 37.96
N PRO A 872 -39.39 3.39 38.67
CA PRO A 872 -39.79 2.13 38.07
C PRO A 872 -40.63 2.34 36.81
N LEU A 873 -40.34 1.56 35.77
CA LEU A 873 -40.98 1.68 34.47
C LEU A 873 -42.33 0.98 34.45
N LYS A 874 -43.38 1.69 34.05
CA LYS A 874 -44.68 1.07 33.79
C LYS A 874 -44.70 0.42 32.41
N LEU A 875 -44.67 -0.92 32.36
CA LEU A 875 -44.67 -1.68 31.11
C LEU A 875 -46.01 -2.40 30.90
N THR A 876 -46.74 -2.02 29.85
CA THR A 876 -48.07 -2.60 29.55
C THR A 876 -48.02 -3.87 28.71
N SER A 877 -46.92 -4.09 27.99
CA SER A 877 -46.68 -5.27 27.16
C SER A 877 -45.19 -5.49 26.93
N PHE A 878 -44.72 -6.73 27.06
CA PHE A 878 -43.34 -7.15 26.86
C PHE A 878 -43.28 -8.65 26.57
N ILE A 879 -42.08 -9.20 26.31
CA ILE A 879 -41.87 -10.63 26.13
C ILE A 879 -41.01 -11.17 27.26
N CYS A 880 -41.42 -12.23 27.95
CA CYS A 880 -40.59 -12.92 28.94
C CYS A 880 -39.74 -13.99 28.25
N THR A 881 -38.46 -14.06 28.59
CA THR A 881 -37.59 -15.15 28.14
C THR A 881 -37.77 -16.39 29.02
N ASP A 882 -37.35 -17.55 28.53
CA ASP A 882 -37.30 -18.82 29.27
C ASP A 882 -35.97 -19.04 30.03
N LEU A 883 -35.19 -17.98 30.22
CA LEU A 883 -33.87 -17.95 30.84
C LEU A 883 -33.88 -17.65 32.33
#